data_AF-A0A0E0K5Q8-F1
#
_entry.id   AF-A0A0E0K5Q8-F1
#
_cell.length_a   1.000
_cell.length_b   1.000
_cell.length_c   1.000
_cell.angle_alpha   90.00
_cell.angle_beta   90.00
_cell.angle_gamma   90.00
#
_symmetry.space_group_name_H-M   'P 1'
#
loop_
_entity.id
_entity.type
_entity.pdbx_description
1 polymer ?
#
loop_
_entity_poly.entity_id
_entity_poly.type
_entity_poly.pdbx_seq_one_letter_code
_entity_poly.pdbx_strand_id
1 'polypeptide(L)'
;MDQSAGDLLSSERAEILYSMSLFLLKGFLSDQSRDVCCCFCSVQMSDVVPWLLKAFVLSRENPSLFQEVCRLLACIFLLATIDSTAQLPLFSSGSLSLNHWAAYFHQNSVGTYLNCQYFASLKSLPRKNDSKAPLEDFTNESDEGLSKFLRFSSADIGHLEIHIKEFFHRLPDVPIVCISMLEGDFVNVLGEILLLPSYFPAWMLLSRFDSTNKPITMLLPVDAILEETQHEDSSTKELDNPMRTADKNWQCPWGYTIVDYVAPTFRKILEENFISLSSAILTLNDGQANVRWWSHRMKLNNHLDKMLKDMEESWLGPWKCLLLGYHLTDQHIEAALTNLIAGLGLELKFELNPVLIKVILGGATSGDEVQDCVSQLMSYQGYFGRGRCCGKDRLRAFSSCCIESETLKTIECLIKSTVNELTEPTDRCPVIFVLDTNVQMLPWENLPVVRNQEIYRMPSIGSVFLALTRSNNYWKDARVIAPPFPVIDPLNTFYLLNPSGDLSSTQEEFDQLFKNYKWKGKAGYAPTAEELVLALRNHDLFLYFGHGSGTQYVSRKEIEKLDNCAAALLMGCSSGTLHCKGGYAPQGAPLSYLSAGSPAVIANLWDVSDKDIDRFSKALLDSWLQENFMASKSCSKCCQLTQEFESMAIAVEDNDRPRRRGTRGKKSEQMNDSSNRCTCGNRRVTSYLSEARRACRLPLMIGGSPVCYGVPTIIRKK
;
A
#
# COMPACT_ATOMS: atom_id res chain seq x y z
N MET A 1 -2.45 -23.52 -41.26
CA MET A 1 -1.58 -24.20 -40.28
C MET A 1 -2.18 -23.93 -38.91
N ASP A 2 -2.34 -24.98 -38.11
CA ASP A 2 -3.13 -25.04 -36.89
C ASP A 2 -2.94 -23.86 -35.92
N GLN A 3 -4.06 -23.29 -35.48
CA GLN A 3 -4.15 -22.33 -34.37
C GLN A 3 -3.97 -23.00 -32.98
N SER A 4 -3.55 -24.27 -32.93
CA SER A 4 -3.32 -25.02 -31.69
C SER A 4 -1.84 -25.17 -31.31
N ALA A 5 -0.91 -24.66 -32.13
CA ALA A 5 0.47 -24.45 -31.72
C ALA A 5 0.60 -22.99 -31.27
N GLY A 6 0.71 -22.75 -29.96
CA GLY A 6 1.06 -21.42 -29.45
C GLY A 6 2.31 -20.91 -30.17
N ASP A 7 2.38 -19.61 -30.43
CA ASP A 7 3.52 -18.97 -31.10
C ASP A 7 4.80 -19.34 -30.33
N LEU A 8 5.58 -20.29 -30.86
CA LEU A 8 6.67 -20.97 -30.15
C LEU A 8 7.79 -19.99 -29.72
N LEU A 9 7.79 -18.79 -30.29
CA LEU A 9 8.77 -17.72 -30.07
C LEU A 9 8.11 -16.42 -29.56
N SER A 10 7.01 -16.53 -28.81
CA SER A 10 6.29 -15.34 -28.32
C SER A 10 7.16 -14.49 -27.39
N SER A 11 7.97 -15.12 -26.52
CA SER A 11 8.85 -14.40 -25.59
C SER A 11 9.96 -13.65 -26.35
N GLU A 12 10.60 -14.30 -27.30
CA GLU A 12 11.68 -13.74 -28.12
C GLU A 12 11.15 -12.60 -28.99
N ARG A 13 9.96 -12.75 -29.57
CA ARG A 13 9.29 -11.66 -30.30
C ARG A 13 8.98 -10.48 -29.41
N ALA A 14 8.49 -10.72 -28.18
CA ALA A 14 8.24 -9.66 -27.22
C ALA A 14 9.52 -8.92 -26.86
N GLU A 15 10.61 -9.65 -26.64
CA GLU A 15 11.92 -9.09 -26.30
C GLU A 15 12.48 -8.23 -27.43
N ILE A 16 12.41 -8.72 -28.68
CA ILE A 16 12.83 -7.95 -29.86
C ILE A 16 12.03 -6.64 -29.97
N LEU A 17 10.71 -6.70 -29.84
CA LEU A 17 9.85 -5.51 -29.91
C LEU A 17 10.17 -4.52 -28.78
N TYR A 18 10.41 -5.02 -27.57
CA TYR A 18 10.82 -4.20 -26.43
C TYR A 18 12.18 -3.55 -26.67
N SER A 19 13.20 -4.31 -27.07
CA SER A 19 14.55 -3.80 -27.31
C SER A 19 14.58 -2.79 -28.47
N MET A 20 13.84 -3.04 -29.56
CA MET A 20 13.69 -2.07 -30.65
C MET A 20 13.06 -0.76 -30.17
N SER A 21 12.00 -0.87 -29.36
CA SER A 21 11.32 0.29 -28.79
C SER A 21 12.26 1.09 -27.89
N LEU A 22 12.96 0.42 -26.98
CA LEU A 22 13.92 1.04 -26.06
C LEU A 22 15.08 1.72 -26.81
N PHE A 23 15.63 1.06 -27.84
CA PHE A 23 16.69 1.61 -28.67
C PHE A 23 16.26 2.89 -29.39
N LEU A 24 15.04 2.92 -29.95
CA LEU A 24 14.52 4.11 -30.63
C LEU A 24 14.27 5.26 -29.66
N LEU A 25 13.78 4.97 -28.46
CA LEU A 25 13.57 5.97 -27.42
C LEU A 25 14.89 6.59 -26.95
N LYS A 26 15.97 5.78 -26.87
CA LYS A 26 17.30 6.30 -26.55
C LYS A 26 17.90 7.16 -27.68
N GLY A 27 17.65 6.76 -28.94
CA GLY A 27 18.25 7.38 -30.12
C GLY A 27 17.59 8.66 -30.64
N PHE A 28 16.66 9.29 -29.91
CA PHE A 28 15.87 10.42 -30.42
C PHE A 28 16.62 11.77 -30.38
N LEU A 29 17.74 11.89 -29.66
CA LEU A 29 18.45 13.17 -29.45
C LEU A 29 19.97 13.11 -29.61
N SER A 30 20.51 12.01 -30.16
CA SER A 30 21.90 11.99 -30.62
C SER A 30 22.02 12.95 -31.81
N ASP A 31 22.58 14.14 -31.57
CA ASP A 31 22.93 15.17 -32.57
C ASP A 31 23.98 14.69 -33.60
N GLN A 32 24.43 13.44 -33.50
CA GLN A 32 25.04 12.76 -34.64
C GLN A 32 23.93 12.39 -35.60
N SER A 33 23.86 13.13 -36.71
CA SER A 33 23.11 12.77 -37.91
C SER A 33 23.03 11.25 -38.01
N ARG A 34 21.83 10.68 -37.91
CA ARG A 34 21.64 9.26 -38.26
C ARG A 34 22.32 9.09 -39.61
N ASP A 35 23.44 8.39 -39.65
CA ASP A 35 24.07 8.02 -40.91
C ASP A 35 22.96 7.39 -41.74
N VAL A 36 22.81 7.86 -42.97
CA VAL A 36 21.72 7.58 -43.92
C VAL A 36 21.65 6.07 -44.32
N CYS A 37 22.30 5.20 -43.55
CA CYS A 37 22.51 3.77 -43.77
C CYS A 37 21.79 2.85 -42.76
N CYS A 38 20.90 3.35 -41.89
CA CYS A 38 20.11 2.49 -40.99
C CYS A 38 18.64 2.41 -41.41
N CYS A 39 18.11 1.19 -41.56
CA CYS A 39 16.69 0.89 -41.87
C CYS A 39 15.68 1.44 -40.84
N PHE A 40 16.15 2.01 -39.72
CA PHE A 40 15.35 2.62 -38.66
C PHE A 40 15.10 4.12 -38.83
N CYS A 41 15.69 4.76 -39.86
CA CYS A 41 15.50 6.20 -40.10
C CYS A 41 14.03 6.58 -40.41
N SER A 42 13.21 5.64 -40.85
CA SER A 42 11.79 5.83 -41.20
C SER A 42 10.80 5.53 -40.07
N VAL A 43 11.26 5.06 -38.91
CA VAL A 43 10.37 4.68 -37.79
C VAL A 43 10.07 5.91 -36.93
N GLN A 44 8.78 6.16 -36.68
CA GLN A 44 8.29 7.29 -35.90
C GLN A 44 7.86 6.86 -34.49
N MET A 45 7.70 7.82 -33.56
CA MET A 45 7.20 7.55 -32.21
C MET A 45 5.82 6.87 -32.21
N SER A 46 5.00 7.16 -33.22
CA SER A 46 3.70 6.50 -33.45
C SER A 46 3.80 4.99 -33.65
N ASP A 47 4.97 4.46 -34.05
CA ASP A 47 5.20 3.03 -34.26
C ASP A 47 5.61 2.30 -32.97
N VAL A 48 6.20 3.02 -32.00
CA VAL A 48 6.75 2.46 -30.76
C VAL A 48 5.65 1.90 -29.85
N VAL A 49 4.56 2.64 -29.67
CA VAL A 49 3.46 2.20 -28.80
C VAL A 49 2.77 0.93 -29.29
N PRO A 50 2.41 0.78 -30.58
CA PRO A 50 1.92 -0.49 -31.11
C PRO A 50 2.87 -1.67 -30.89
N TRP A 51 4.19 -1.46 -31.01
CA TRP A 51 5.18 -2.50 -30.74
C TRP A 51 5.19 -2.91 -29.28
N LEU A 52 5.15 -1.95 -28.36
CA LEU A 52 5.11 -2.21 -26.93
C LEU A 52 3.79 -2.86 -26.48
N LEU A 53 2.64 -2.43 -27.03
CA LEU A 53 1.35 -3.08 -26.77
C LEU A 53 1.35 -4.54 -27.26
N LYS A 54 1.99 -4.81 -28.40
CA LYS A 54 2.18 -6.18 -28.87
C LYS A 54 3.14 -6.96 -27.97
N ALA A 55 4.24 -6.36 -27.53
CA ALA A 55 5.16 -6.96 -26.57
C ALA A 55 4.47 -7.26 -25.23
N PHE A 56 3.56 -6.40 -24.77
CA PHE A 56 2.75 -6.60 -23.56
C PHE A 56 1.89 -7.86 -23.66
N VAL A 57 1.22 -8.08 -24.80
CA VAL A 57 0.42 -9.30 -25.03
C VAL A 57 1.31 -10.54 -25.15
N LEU A 58 2.48 -10.43 -25.77
CA LEU A 58 3.36 -11.58 -26.01
C LEU A 58 4.19 -11.98 -24.77
N SER A 59 4.51 -11.03 -23.89
CA SER A 59 5.36 -11.26 -22.70
C SER A 59 4.62 -11.77 -21.47
N ARG A 60 3.29 -11.98 -21.52
CA ARG A 60 2.45 -12.30 -20.35
C ARG A 60 2.87 -13.55 -19.55
N GLU A 61 3.66 -14.44 -20.11
CA GLU A 61 4.20 -15.64 -19.44
C GLU A 61 5.63 -15.45 -18.92
N ASN A 62 6.31 -14.37 -19.31
CA ASN A 62 7.62 -13.98 -18.86
C ASN A 62 7.50 -12.76 -17.91
N PRO A 63 7.43 -12.97 -16.58
CA PRO A 63 7.14 -11.91 -15.63
C PRO A 63 8.20 -10.79 -15.62
N SER A 64 9.47 -11.11 -15.88
CA SER A 64 10.55 -10.11 -15.95
C SER A 64 10.35 -9.17 -17.13
N LEU A 65 10.19 -9.72 -18.33
CA LEU A 65 9.99 -8.90 -19.54
C LEU A 65 8.66 -8.14 -19.50
N PHE A 66 7.59 -8.78 -19.00
CA PHE A 66 6.29 -8.15 -18.86
C PHE A 66 6.32 -6.93 -17.94
N GLN A 67 7.04 -7.03 -16.82
CA GLN A 67 7.23 -5.91 -15.89
C GLN A 67 7.91 -4.73 -16.59
N GLU A 68 8.99 -4.98 -17.32
CA GLU A 68 9.75 -3.95 -18.04
C GLU A 68 8.92 -3.27 -19.15
N VAL A 69 8.19 -4.07 -19.94
CA VAL A 69 7.27 -3.54 -20.96
C VAL A 69 6.18 -2.66 -20.33
N CYS A 70 5.59 -3.09 -19.21
CA CYS A 70 4.56 -2.34 -18.50
C CYS A 70 5.11 -1.02 -17.92
N ARG A 71 6.30 -1.02 -17.32
CA ARG A 71 6.96 0.21 -16.82
C ARG A 71 7.22 1.19 -17.96
N LEU A 72 7.70 0.70 -19.11
CA LEU A 72 7.99 1.54 -20.27
C LEU A 72 6.71 2.15 -20.86
N LEU A 73 5.66 1.35 -21.01
CA LEU A 73 4.35 1.83 -21.44
C LEU A 73 3.81 2.89 -20.49
N ALA A 74 3.86 2.66 -19.18
CA ALA A 74 3.42 3.64 -18.19
C ALA A 74 4.16 4.98 -18.33
N CYS A 75 5.49 4.94 -18.52
CA CYS A 75 6.29 6.13 -18.74
C CYS A 75 5.92 6.85 -20.04
N ILE A 76 5.77 6.13 -21.16
CA ILE A 76 5.42 6.74 -22.45
C ILE A 76 4.06 7.42 -22.41
N PHE A 77 3.05 6.79 -21.79
CA PHE A 77 1.73 7.41 -21.65
C PHE A 77 1.76 8.69 -20.81
N LEU A 78 2.66 8.80 -19.83
CA LEU A 78 2.89 10.03 -19.07
C LEU A 78 3.68 11.07 -19.87
N LEU A 79 4.71 10.66 -20.61
CA LEU A 79 5.53 11.58 -21.42
C LEU A 79 4.73 12.19 -22.57
N ALA A 80 3.80 11.44 -23.16
CA ALA A 80 2.93 11.93 -24.22
C ALA A 80 2.00 13.06 -23.77
N THR A 81 1.87 13.34 -22.47
CA THR A 81 1.12 14.51 -21.99
C THR A 81 1.88 15.80 -22.29
N ILE A 82 3.21 15.76 -22.23
CA ILE A 82 4.09 16.95 -22.37
C ILE A 82 4.05 17.48 -23.81
N ASP A 83 4.02 16.58 -24.78
CA ASP A 83 4.02 16.92 -26.20
C ASP A 83 2.66 16.66 -26.84
N SER A 84 1.84 17.72 -26.90
CA SER A 84 0.52 17.70 -27.56
C SER A 84 0.55 17.30 -29.06
N THR A 85 1.75 17.21 -29.67
CA THR A 85 1.91 16.80 -31.08
C THR A 85 2.06 15.29 -31.26
N ALA A 86 2.37 14.55 -30.18
CA ALA A 86 2.47 13.10 -30.20
C ALA A 86 1.06 12.47 -30.20
N GLN A 87 0.48 12.29 -31.39
CA GLN A 87 -0.70 11.45 -31.55
C GLN A 87 -0.34 9.99 -31.26
N LEU A 88 -0.49 9.60 -29.99
CA LEU A 88 -0.50 8.19 -29.63
C LEU A 88 -1.63 7.49 -30.40
N PRO A 89 -1.39 6.31 -30.99
CA PRO A 89 -2.45 5.50 -31.59
C PRO A 89 -3.35 4.95 -30.46
N LEU A 90 -4.18 5.83 -29.91
CA LEU A 90 -5.24 5.48 -28.99
C LEU A 90 -6.34 4.85 -29.84
N PHE A 91 -6.59 3.56 -29.62
CA PHE A 91 -7.58 2.78 -30.34
C PHE A 91 -9.02 3.22 -29.95
N SER A 92 -9.45 4.35 -30.52
CA SER A 92 -10.85 4.82 -30.68
C SER A 92 -11.67 5.30 -29.47
N SER A 93 -12.49 6.34 -29.71
CA SER A 93 -13.56 6.96 -28.89
C SER A 93 -13.20 8.04 -27.86
N GLY A 94 -11.94 8.19 -27.42
CA GLY A 94 -11.52 9.31 -26.56
C GLY A 94 -12.06 9.26 -25.13
N SER A 95 -12.44 8.08 -24.64
CA SER A 95 -13.15 7.94 -23.36
C SER A 95 -12.26 7.65 -22.14
N LEU A 96 -11.06 7.10 -22.34
CA LEU A 96 -10.04 6.95 -21.29
C LEU A 96 -9.00 8.07 -21.38
N SER A 97 -8.68 8.68 -20.24
CA SER A 97 -7.55 9.62 -20.16
C SER A 97 -6.19 8.91 -20.13
N LEU A 98 -5.12 9.63 -20.42
CA LEU A 98 -3.73 9.12 -20.33
C LEU A 98 -3.39 8.56 -18.94
N ASN A 99 -3.90 9.16 -17.86
CA ASN A 99 -3.76 8.61 -16.50
C ASN A 99 -4.34 7.18 -16.35
N HIS A 100 -5.42 6.82 -17.05
CA HIS A 100 -5.97 5.47 -16.97
C HIS A 100 -5.01 4.46 -17.59
N TRP A 101 -4.45 4.79 -18.75
CA TRP A 101 -3.45 3.95 -19.41
C TRP A 101 -2.18 3.82 -18.57
N ALA A 102 -1.64 4.94 -18.07
CA ALA A 102 -0.44 4.95 -17.24
C ALA A 102 -0.62 4.16 -15.94
N ALA A 103 -1.72 4.40 -15.20
CA ALA A 103 -2.04 3.67 -13.97
C ALA A 103 -2.24 2.17 -14.22
N TYR A 104 -2.92 1.80 -15.32
CA TYR A 104 -3.16 0.40 -15.65
C TYR A 104 -1.86 -0.36 -15.97
N PHE A 105 -0.94 0.24 -16.73
CA PHE A 105 0.34 -0.41 -16.99
C PHE A 105 1.25 -0.39 -15.75
N HIS A 106 1.24 0.69 -14.98
CA HIS A 106 2.01 0.72 -13.73
C HIS A 106 1.55 -0.38 -12.77
N GLN A 107 0.25 -0.53 -12.51
CA GLN A 107 -0.21 -1.58 -11.60
C GLN A 107 0.10 -3.00 -12.12
N ASN A 108 0.06 -3.22 -13.44
CA ASN A 108 0.47 -4.50 -14.04
C ASN A 108 1.96 -4.80 -13.87
N SER A 109 2.79 -3.76 -13.70
CA SER A 109 4.23 -3.91 -13.45
C SER A 109 4.57 -4.26 -12.01
N VAL A 110 3.63 -4.10 -11.07
CA VAL A 110 3.85 -4.38 -9.64
C VAL A 110 3.27 -5.75 -9.28
N GLY A 111 4.10 -6.60 -8.66
CA GLY A 111 3.68 -7.94 -8.25
C GLY A 111 3.48 -8.93 -9.40
N THR A 112 4.07 -8.69 -10.57
CA THR A 112 3.93 -9.53 -11.78
C THR A 112 4.16 -11.01 -11.51
N TYR A 113 5.22 -11.35 -10.77
CA TYR A 113 5.54 -12.74 -10.45
C TYR A 113 4.43 -13.41 -9.61
N LEU A 114 3.89 -12.69 -8.62
CA LEU A 114 2.84 -13.19 -7.75
C LEU A 114 1.52 -13.33 -8.51
N ASN A 115 1.21 -12.40 -9.41
CA ASN A 115 0.09 -12.54 -10.33
C ASN A 115 0.24 -13.80 -11.20
N CYS A 116 1.40 -14.04 -11.79
CA CYS A 116 1.66 -15.26 -12.58
C CYS A 116 1.51 -16.55 -11.75
N GLN A 117 2.04 -16.59 -10.53
CA GLN A 117 1.87 -17.72 -9.62
C GLN A 117 0.40 -17.95 -9.28
N TYR A 118 -0.33 -16.88 -8.95
CA TYR A 118 -1.75 -16.93 -8.66
C TYR A 118 -2.56 -17.47 -9.85
N PHE A 119 -2.32 -16.98 -11.07
CA PHE A 119 -2.99 -17.49 -12.26
C PHE A 119 -2.66 -18.94 -12.56
N ALA A 120 -1.42 -19.38 -12.30
CA ALA A 120 -1.04 -20.78 -12.44
C ALA A 120 -1.78 -21.67 -11.44
N SER A 121 -1.93 -21.21 -10.19
CA SER A 121 -2.69 -21.90 -9.14
C SER A 121 -4.18 -21.99 -9.45
N LEU A 122 -4.81 -20.91 -9.95
CA LEU A 122 -6.21 -20.96 -10.39
C LEU A 122 -6.44 -21.98 -11.52
N LYS A 123 -5.48 -22.10 -12.45
CA LYS A 123 -5.56 -23.07 -13.56
C LYS A 123 -5.34 -24.52 -13.13
N SER A 124 -4.63 -24.75 -12.01
CA SER A 124 -4.30 -26.09 -11.53
C SER A 124 -5.34 -26.69 -10.58
N LEU A 125 -6.33 -25.89 -10.12
CA LEU A 125 -7.44 -26.43 -9.34
C LEU A 125 -8.22 -27.47 -10.18
N PRO A 126 -8.41 -28.70 -9.69
CA PRO A 126 -9.16 -29.71 -10.40
C PRO A 126 -10.61 -29.26 -10.59
N ARG A 127 -11.09 -29.23 -11.84
CA ARG A 127 -12.52 -29.18 -12.14
C ARG A 127 -13.17 -30.38 -11.45
N LYS A 128 -13.91 -30.16 -10.37
CA LYS A 128 -14.70 -31.22 -9.75
C LYS A 128 -15.78 -31.67 -10.72
N ASN A 129 -15.51 -32.72 -11.48
CA ASN A 129 -16.54 -33.49 -12.17
C ASN A 129 -17.22 -34.39 -11.14
N ASP A 130 -18.08 -33.84 -10.29
CA ASP A 130 -18.93 -34.65 -9.43
C ASP A 130 -20.13 -35.15 -10.24
N SER A 131 -19.92 -36.23 -11.00
CA SER A 131 -21.02 -37.01 -11.56
C SER A 131 -21.72 -37.78 -10.42
N LYS A 132 -22.82 -37.20 -9.90
CA LYS A 132 -24.05 -37.87 -9.39
C LYS A 132 -24.72 -37.07 -8.26
N ALA A 133 -25.47 -36.02 -8.61
CA ALA A 133 -26.71 -35.58 -7.95
C ALA A 133 -27.36 -34.47 -8.80
N PRO A 134 -28.69 -34.46 -9.01
CA PRO A 134 -29.35 -33.29 -9.58
C PRO A 134 -29.57 -32.29 -8.44
N LEU A 135 -28.54 -31.50 -8.13
CA LEU A 135 -28.68 -30.31 -7.31
C LEU A 135 -27.69 -29.26 -7.83
N GLU A 136 -28.28 -28.19 -8.37
CA GLU A 136 -27.71 -26.99 -8.98
C GLU A 136 -26.19 -26.80 -8.90
N ASP A 137 -25.58 -26.85 -10.09
CA ASP A 137 -24.19 -26.54 -10.43
C ASP A 137 -23.85 -25.09 -10.03
N PHE A 138 -23.17 -24.89 -8.90
CA PHE A 138 -22.71 -23.56 -8.47
C PHE A 138 -21.27 -23.59 -7.95
N THR A 139 -20.29 -23.94 -8.80
CA THR A 139 -18.91 -23.47 -8.64
C THR A 139 -18.19 -23.32 -9.98
N ASN A 140 -17.51 -22.16 -10.13
CA ASN A 140 -16.40 -21.82 -11.04
C ASN A 140 -16.66 -21.00 -12.31
N GLU A 141 -17.69 -20.13 -12.37
CA GLU A 141 -17.67 -18.96 -13.28
C GLU A 141 -16.79 -17.81 -12.74
N SER A 142 -16.61 -17.71 -11.41
CA SER A 142 -15.90 -16.61 -10.75
C SER A 142 -14.39 -16.59 -11.02
N ASP A 143 -13.74 -17.75 -11.05
CA ASP A 143 -12.27 -17.85 -11.13
C ASP A 143 -11.75 -17.63 -12.55
N GLU A 144 -12.45 -18.19 -13.54
CA GLU A 144 -12.16 -17.92 -14.95
C GLU A 144 -12.46 -16.44 -15.29
N GLY A 145 -13.56 -15.90 -14.75
CA GLY A 145 -13.90 -14.48 -14.85
C GLY A 145 -12.87 -13.55 -14.19
N LEU A 146 -12.33 -13.92 -13.01
CA LEU A 146 -11.30 -13.16 -12.31
C LEU A 146 -9.95 -13.20 -13.05
N SER A 147 -9.60 -14.35 -13.64
CA SER A 147 -8.39 -14.47 -14.46
C SER A 147 -8.45 -13.61 -15.73
N LYS A 148 -9.61 -13.59 -16.42
CA LYS A 148 -9.85 -12.74 -17.60
C LYS A 148 -9.93 -11.25 -17.24
N PHE A 149 -10.32 -10.95 -16.00
CA PHE A 149 -10.40 -9.59 -15.48
C PHE A 149 -9.03 -9.00 -15.12
N LEU A 150 -8.17 -9.78 -14.44
CA LEU A 150 -6.87 -9.30 -13.99
C LEU A 150 -5.78 -9.38 -15.07
N ARG A 151 -5.99 -10.17 -16.13
CA ARG A 151 -5.03 -10.35 -17.22
C ARG A 151 -5.73 -10.24 -18.57
N PHE A 152 -5.32 -9.24 -19.34
CA PHE A 152 -5.77 -9.09 -20.72
C PHE A 152 -5.43 -10.34 -21.55
N SER A 153 -6.46 -11.06 -21.98
CA SER A 153 -6.33 -12.37 -22.65
C SER A 153 -6.42 -12.29 -24.18
N SER A 154 -7.02 -11.23 -24.74
CA SER A 154 -7.25 -11.07 -26.19
C SER A 154 -5.95 -10.84 -26.98
N ALA A 155 -5.90 -11.38 -28.20
CA ALA A 155 -4.85 -11.07 -29.17
C ALA A 155 -5.13 -9.77 -29.94
N ASP A 156 -6.39 -9.33 -29.97
CA ASP A 156 -6.81 -8.09 -30.58
C ASP A 156 -6.74 -6.95 -29.55
N ILE A 157 -5.79 -6.03 -29.80
CA ILE A 157 -5.52 -4.83 -28.98
C ILE A 157 -6.72 -3.88 -28.98
N GLY A 158 -7.61 -3.95 -29.98
CA GLY A 158 -8.84 -3.14 -30.03
C GLY A 158 -9.76 -3.33 -28.82
N HIS A 159 -9.67 -4.47 -28.11
CA HIS A 159 -10.42 -4.72 -26.88
C HIS A 159 -9.74 -4.22 -25.60
N LEU A 160 -8.51 -3.72 -25.67
CA LEU A 160 -7.75 -3.33 -24.49
C LEU A 160 -8.37 -2.13 -23.77
N GLU A 161 -8.87 -1.14 -24.51
CA GLU A 161 -9.53 0.03 -23.89
C GLU A 161 -10.76 -0.38 -23.06
N ILE A 162 -11.60 -1.28 -23.59
CA ILE A 162 -12.78 -1.81 -22.88
C ILE A 162 -12.33 -2.57 -21.63
N HIS A 163 -11.29 -3.38 -21.74
CA HIS A 163 -10.74 -4.12 -20.60
C HIS A 163 -10.22 -3.18 -19.50
N ILE A 164 -9.53 -2.09 -19.85
CA ILE A 164 -9.02 -1.12 -18.89
C ILE A 164 -10.18 -0.38 -18.20
N LYS A 165 -11.23 0.00 -18.93
CA LYS A 165 -12.43 0.57 -18.30
C LYS A 165 -13.01 -0.38 -17.28
N GLU A 166 -13.26 -1.63 -17.68
CA GLU A 166 -13.83 -2.64 -16.80
C GLU A 166 -12.94 -2.89 -15.58
N PHE A 167 -11.62 -2.90 -15.78
CA PHE A 167 -10.63 -2.99 -14.70
C PHE A 167 -10.89 -1.95 -13.61
N PHE A 168 -10.95 -0.66 -13.96
CA PHE A 168 -11.16 0.40 -12.97
C PHE A 168 -12.56 0.34 -12.33
N HIS A 169 -13.61 0.07 -13.10
CA HIS A 169 -14.98 0.02 -12.57
C HIS A 169 -15.20 -1.09 -11.54
N ARG A 170 -14.41 -2.18 -11.60
CA ARG A 170 -14.52 -3.32 -10.68
C ARG A 170 -13.58 -3.23 -9.48
N LEU A 171 -12.73 -2.22 -9.38
CA LEU A 171 -11.88 -2.02 -8.21
C LEU A 171 -12.73 -1.89 -6.93
N PRO A 172 -12.15 -2.12 -5.74
CA PRO A 172 -12.79 -1.72 -4.50
C PRO A 172 -12.84 -0.19 -4.40
N ASP A 173 -13.86 0.32 -3.71
CA ASP A 173 -13.99 1.74 -3.37
C ASP A 173 -13.10 2.11 -2.16
N VAL A 174 -11.80 1.89 -2.33
CA VAL A 174 -10.74 2.16 -1.36
C VAL A 174 -9.54 2.71 -2.12
N PRO A 175 -8.90 3.78 -1.66
CA PRO A 175 -7.67 4.26 -2.28
C PRO A 175 -6.60 3.18 -2.32
N ILE A 176 -6.15 2.86 -3.53
CA ILE A 176 -4.98 2.01 -3.77
C ILE A 176 -3.85 2.88 -4.32
N VAL A 177 -2.66 2.74 -3.75
CA VAL A 177 -1.45 3.45 -4.19
C VAL A 177 -0.38 2.46 -4.58
N CYS A 178 -0.08 2.37 -5.88
CA CYS A 178 1.07 1.66 -6.41
C CYS A 178 2.33 2.54 -6.34
N ILE A 179 3.45 1.98 -5.88
CA ILE A 179 4.75 2.67 -5.80
C ILE A 179 5.84 1.77 -6.37
N SER A 180 6.58 2.30 -7.36
CA SER A 180 7.75 1.65 -7.95
C SER A 180 8.93 2.62 -8.05
N MET A 181 10.15 2.09 -8.04
CA MET A 181 11.37 2.85 -8.36
C MET A 181 11.92 2.38 -9.71
N LEU A 182 12.07 3.33 -10.63
CA LEU A 182 12.65 3.14 -11.95
C LEU A 182 14.13 3.54 -11.90
N GLU A 183 15.00 2.66 -12.41
CA GLU A 183 16.45 2.82 -12.44
C GLU A 183 17.01 2.44 -13.82
N GLY A 184 18.33 2.63 -14.02
CA GLY A 184 19.05 2.14 -15.20
C GLY A 184 18.52 2.71 -16.52
N ASP A 185 18.11 1.84 -17.43
CA ASP A 185 17.69 2.22 -18.78
C ASP A 185 16.48 3.16 -18.81
N PHE A 186 15.57 3.06 -17.83
CA PHE A 186 14.45 3.99 -17.72
C PHE A 186 14.92 5.40 -17.39
N VAL A 187 15.92 5.53 -16.51
CA VAL A 187 16.51 6.84 -16.16
C VAL A 187 17.14 7.48 -17.39
N ASN A 188 17.84 6.70 -18.21
CA ASN A 188 18.45 7.19 -19.44
C ASN A 188 17.39 7.66 -20.43
N VAL A 189 16.38 6.83 -20.70
CA VAL A 189 15.28 7.17 -21.61
C VAL A 189 14.51 8.40 -21.12
N LEU A 190 14.19 8.46 -19.82
CA LEU A 190 13.54 9.63 -19.23
C LEU A 190 14.45 10.86 -19.37
N GLY A 191 15.72 10.76 -19.01
CA GLY A 191 16.64 11.89 -19.08
C GLY A 191 16.85 12.42 -20.50
N GLU A 192 16.93 11.53 -21.49
CA GLU A 192 17.05 11.88 -22.91
C GLU A 192 15.76 12.54 -23.41
N ILE A 193 14.60 11.87 -23.29
CA ILE A 193 13.32 12.43 -23.76
C ILE A 193 13.01 13.77 -23.10
N LEU A 194 13.36 13.93 -21.83
CA LEU A 194 13.07 15.12 -21.04
C LEU A 194 14.14 16.21 -21.15
N LEU A 195 15.23 16.00 -21.90
CA LEU A 195 16.34 16.96 -22.04
C LEU A 195 16.85 17.49 -20.69
N LEU A 196 16.99 16.60 -19.70
CA LEU A 196 17.37 17.04 -18.36
C LEU A 196 18.82 17.55 -18.35
N PRO A 197 19.10 18.69 -17.67
CA PRO A 197 20.46 19.21 -17.55
C PRO A 197 21.38 18.30 -16.71
N SER A 198 20.82 17.43 -15.87
CA SER A 198 21.55 16.36 -15.18
C SER A 198 20.63 15.21 -14.78
N TYR A 199 21.13 13.98 -14.92
CA TYR A 199 20.39 12.76 -14.61
C TYR A 199 20.10 12.61 -13.11
N PHE A 200 18.90 12.13 -12.79
CA PHE A 200 18.56 11.65 -11.45
C PHE A 200 18.94 10.18 -11.33
N PRO A 201 19.36 9.69 -10.15
CA PRO A 201 19.71 8.28 -10.01
C PRO A 201 18.50 7.35 -10.12
N ALA A 202 17.31 7.83 -9.78
CA ALA A 202 16.07 7.07 -9.90
C ALA A 202 14.86 7.98 -10.13
N TRP A 203 13.76 7.36 -10.57
CA TRP A 203 12.44 7.99 -10.62
C TRP A 203 11.44 7.13 -9.86
N MET A 204 10.65 7.74 -8.99
CA MET A 204 9.51 7.10 -8.36
C MET A 204 8.28 7.25 -9.26
N LEU A 205 7.71 6.12 -9.65
CA LEU A 205 6.42 6.05 -10.33
C LEU A 205 5.35 5.77 -9.27
N LEU A 206 4.42 6.70 -9.12
CA LEU A 206 3.32 6.62 -8.15
C LEU A 206 1.99 6.60 -8.92
N SER A 207 1.11 5.66 -8.61
CA SER A 207 -0.26 5.67 -9.14
C SER A 207 -1.28 5.45 -8.05
N ARG A 208 -2.24 6.36 -7.96
CA ARG A 208 -3.36 6.33 -7.03
C ARG A 208 -4.65 6.13 -7.80
N PHE A 209 -5.47 5.18 -7.38
CA PHE A 209 -6.75 4.90 -8.01
C PHE A 209 -7.71 4.16 -7.08
N ASP A 210 -8.99 4.18 -7.44
CA ASP A 210 -10.09 3.47 -6.80
C ASP A 210 -11.16 3.17 -7.87
N SER A 211 -12.35 2.74 -7.45
CA SER A 211 -13.45 2.37 -8.36
C SER A 211 -14.27 3.53 -8.94
N THR A 212 -14.20 4.70 -8.30
CA THR A 212 -15.12 5.82 -8.56
C THR A 212 -14.44 7.01 -9.24
N ASN A 213 -13.16 7.22 -8.95
CA ASN A 213 -12.42 8.41 -9.33
C ASN A 213 -11.46 8.17 -10.49
N LYS A 214 -11.21 9.24 -11.27
CA LYS A 214 -10.17 9.25 -12.30
C LYS A 214 -8.80 8.98 -11.64
N PRO A 215 -8.01 8.01 -12.13
CA PRO A 215 -6.71 7.68 -11.57
C PRO A 215 -5.75 8.87 -11.66
N ILE A 216 -4.79 8.91 -10.75
CA ILE A 216 -3.70 9.89 -10.71
C ILE A 216 -2.40 9.10 -10.83
N THR A 217 -1.60 9.39 -11.86
CA THR A 217 -0.26 8.83 -11.99
C THR A 217 0.76 9.95 -12.09
N MET A 218 1.86 9.82 -11.34
CA MET A 218 2.90 10.82 -11.25
C MET A 218 4.30 10.21 -11.27
N LEU A 219 5.21 10.88 -11.98
CA LEU A 219 6.65 10.63 -11.90
C LEU A 219 7.31 11.67 -11.00
N LEU A 220 8.02 11.19 -9.98
CA LEU A 220 8.78 12.01 -9.03
C LEU A 220 10.27 11.65 -9.14
N PRO A 221 11.17 12.62 -9.40
CA PRO A 221 12.60 12.36 -9.40
C PRO A 221 13.08 12.06 -7.98
N VAL A 222 13.96 11.07 -7.87
CA VAL A 222 14.53 10.62 -6.60
C VAL A 222 16.02 10.84 -6.64
N ASP A 223 16.51 11.63 -5.69
CA ASP A 223 17.95 11.87 -5.50
C ASP A 223 18.45 11.22 -4.21
N ALA A 224 19.76 11.04 -4.11
CA ALA A 224 20.40 10.43 -2.96
C ALA A 224 20.25 11.32 -1.71
N ILE A 225 19.78 10.72 -0.62
CA ILE A 225 19.76 11.33 0.70
C ILE A 225 21.13 11.09 1.31
N LEU A 226 21.99 12.10 1.23
CA LEU A 226 23.32 12.07 1.82
C LEU A 226 23.25 12.48 3.29
N GLU A 227 23.91 11.73 4.17
CA GLU A 227 24.20 12.22 5.50
C GLU A 227 25.13 13.43 5.37
N GLU A 228 24.70 14.58 5.93
CA GLU A 228 25.66 15.61 6.31
C GLU A 228 26.67 14.94 7.23
N THR A 229 27.93 14.88 6.79
CA THR A 229 29.05 14.40 7.60
C THR A 229 29.18 15.32 8.81
N GLN A 230 28.39 15.06 9.85
CA GLN A 230 28.73 15.52 11.17
C GLN A 230 30.02 14.79 11.51
N HIS A 231 31.09 15.56 11.70
CA HIS A 231 32.29 15.08 12.35
C HIS A 231 31.87 14.45 13.69
N GLU A 232 31.60 13.14 13.70
CA GLU A 232 31.44 12.43 14.95
C GLU A 232 32.79 12.47 15.65
N ASP A 233 32.78 13.10 16.82
CA ASP A 233 33.82 12.98 17.82
C ASP A 233 34.23 11.51 17.94
N SER A 234 35.52 11.28 17.70
CA SER A 234 36.25 10.01 17.67
C SER A 234 36.23 9.19 18.99
N SER A 235 35.10 9.11 19.68
CA SER A 235 34.94 8.39 20.95
C SER A 235 34.35 6.98 20.81
N THR A 236 34.01 6.52 19.60
CA THR A 236 33.50 5.16 19.34
C THR A 236 34.57 4.12 18.99
N LYS A 237 35.87 4.46 19.11
CA LYS A 237 36.98 3.52 18.84
C LYS A 237 37.25 2.48 19.96
N GLU A 238 36.37 2.33 20.94
CA GLU A 238 36.50 1.32 22.01
C GLU A 238 35.40 0.25 22.00
N LEU A 239 34.92 -0.15 20.82
CA LEU A 239 34.22 -1.42 20.64
C LEU A 239 34.97 -2.42 19.74
N ASP A 240 36.24 -2.15 19.44
CA ASP A 240 37.12 -3.12 18.80
C ASP A 240 37.75 -4.04 19.86
N ASN A 241 37.01 -5.07 20.25
CA ASN A 241 37.63 -6.33 20.62
C ASN A 241 37.18 -7.41 19.61
N PRO A 242 37.88 -7.55 18.47
CA PRO A 242 37.48 -8.41 17.35
C PRO A 242 37.81 -9.89 17.61
N MET A 243 37.60 -10.39 18.82
CA MET A 243 37.73 -11.81 19.16
C MET A 243 36.47 -12.28 19.89
N ARG A 244 35.43 -12.64 19.12
CA ARG A 244 34.45 -13.76 19.36
C ARG A 244 33.07 -13.64 18.69
N THR A 245 32.85 -12.75 17.71
CA THR A 245 31.56 -12.68 16.97
C THR A 245 31.72 -12.84 15.45
N ALA A 246 32.67 -13.67 15.00
CA ALA A 246 32.96 -13.88 13.58
C ALA A 246 31.93 -14.72 12.79
N ASP A 247 30.82 -15.18 13.41
CA ASP A 247 29.94 -16.18 12.78
C ASP A 247 28.56 -15.68 12.35
N LYS A 248 28.20 -14.40 12.55
CA LYS A 248 26.87 -13.89 12.14
C LYS A 248 26.96 -12.52 11.48
N ASN A 249 27.34 -12.50 10.21
CA ASN A 249 27.12 -11.33 9.36
C ASN A 249 25.62 -11.18 9.10
N TRP A 250 25.08 -9.97 9.26
CA TRP A 250 23.70 -9.69 8.92
C TRP A 250 23.47 -9.93 7.42
N GLN A 251 22.51 -10.79 7.08
CA GLN A 251 22.16 -11.06 5.69
C GLN A 251 21.02 -10.14 5.28
N CYS A 252 21.34 -9.15 4.44
CA CYS A 252 20.37 -8.22 3.89
C CYS A 252 19.23 -8.98 3.17
N PRO A 253 17.97 -8.88 3.62
CA PRO A 253 16.87 -9.67 3.06
C PRO A 253 16.58 -9.39 1.59
N TRP A 254 16.83 -8.17 1.11
CA TRP A 254 16.60 -7.75 -0.28
C TRP A 254 17.87 -7.78 -1.14
N GLY A 255 19.03 -8.15 -0.58
CA GLY A 255 20.31 -8.13 -1.30
C GLY A 255 20.81 -6.71 -1.56
N TYR A 256 20.72 -6.25 -2.81
CA TYR A 256 21.05 -4.88 -3.22
C TYR A 256 19.94 -4.38 -4.15
N THR A 257 19.51 -3.14 -3.92
CA THR A 257 18.47 -2.45 -4.68
C THR A 257 18.88 -0.99 -4.88
N ILE A 258 18.16 -0.28 -5.76
CA ILE A 258 18.32 1.17 -5.91
C ILE A 258 18.21 1.94 -4.59
N VAL A 259 17.44 1.46 -3.61
CA VAL A 259 17.31 2.09 -2.30
C VAL A 259 18.62 2.09 -1.52
N ASP A 260 19.47 1.08 -1.69
CA ASP A 260 20.82 1.08 -1.10
C ASP A 260 21.73 2.18 -1.68
N TYR A 261 21.41 2.70 -2.87
CA TYR A 261 22.08 3.84 -3.48
C TYR A 261 21.46 5.18 -3.08
N VAL A 262 20.13 5.31 -3.16
CA VAL A 262 19.45 6.60 -2.92
C VAL A 262 19.16 6.89 -1.44
N ALA A 263 19.17 5.88 -0.57
CA ALA A 263 19.02 6.00 0.88
C ALA A 263 19.96 5.00 1.61
N PRO A 264 21.29 5.13 1.44
CA PRO A 264 22.27 4.15 1.94
C PRO A 264 22.22 3.96 3.46
N THR A 265 21.82 5.00 4.20
CA THR A 265 21.68 4.97 5.66
C THR A 265 20.68 3.91 6.14
N PHE A 266 19.65 3.58 5.36
CA PHE A 266 18.62 2.62 5.80
C PHE A 266 19.20 1.24 6.09
N ARG A 267 20.00 0.71 5.16
CA ARG A 267 20.67 -0.58 5.30
C ARG A 267 21.58 -0.60 6.51
N LYS A 268 22.36 0.46 6.69
CA LYS A 268 23.30 0.62 7.82
C LYS A 268 22.59 0.63 9.17
N ILE A 269 21.47 1.37 9.30
CA ILE A 269 20.66 1.39 10.51
C ILE A 269 20.19 -0.02 10.89
N LEU A 270 19.74 -0.82 9.92
CA LEU A 270 19.21 -2.16 10.17
C LEU A 270 20.32 -3.17 10.49
N GLU A 271 21.48 -3.05 9.85
CA GLU A 271 22.67 -3.84 10.18
C GLU A 271 23.14 -3.56 11.61
N GLU A 272 23.24 -2.28 12.01
CA GLU A 272 23.60 -1.89 13.38
C GLU A 272 22.54 -2.35 14.40
N ASN A 273 21.25 -2.28 14.06
CA ASN A 273 20.18 -2.80 14.91
C ASN A 273 20.33 -4.31 15.15
N PHE A 274 20.64 -5.09 14.11
CA PHE A 274 20.87 -6.53 14.21
C PHE A 274 22.06 -6.85 15.12
N ILE A 275 23.18 -6.14 14.94
CA ILE A 275 24.39 -6.30 15.77
C ILE A 275 24.09 -5.94 17.23
N SER A 276 23.35 -4.86 17.47
CA SER A 276 22.91 -4.42 18.80
C SER A 276 22.04 -5.45 19.50
N LEU A 277 21.10 -6.11 18.80
CA LEU A 277 20.24 -7.15 19.37
C LEU A 277 21.01 -8.45 19.61
N SER A 278 21.89 -8.84 18.68
CA SER A 278 22.71 -10.05 18.80
C SER A 278 23.69 -10.02 19.98
N SER A 279 24.15 -8.82 20.35
CA SER A 279 25.09 -8.60 21.47
C SER A 279 24.39 -8.33 22.82
N ALA A 280 23.06 -8.18 22.86
CA ALA A 280 22.32 -7.73 24.04
C ALA A 280 22.46 -8.67 25.26
N ILE A 281 22.61 -9.98 25.03
CA ILE A 281 22.76 -10.98 26.11
C ILE A 281 24.05 -10.73 26.92
N LEU A 282 25.09 -10.17 26.29
CA LEU A 282 26.38 -9.91 26.93
C LEU A 282 26.41 -8.57 27.68
N THR A 283 25.55 -7.60 27.31
CA THR A 283 25.61 -6.21 27.81
C THR A 283 24.68 -5.91 28.97
N LEU A 284 23.62 -6.72 29.19
CA LEU A 284 22.61 -6.45 30.22
C LEU A 284 23.07 -6.70 31.66
N ASN A 285 24.16 -7.43 31.87
CA ASN A 285 24.70 -7.76 33.19
C ASN A 285 25.65 -6.68 33.76
N ASP A 286 26.05 -5.71 32.94
CA ASP A 286 26.85 -4.54 33.35
C ASP A 286 26.01 -3.26 33.21
N GLY A 287 25.82 -2.53 34.32
CA GLY A 287 25.00 -1.32 34.35
C GLY A 287 25.50 -0.23 33.40
N GLN A 288 26.82 -0.09 33.21
CA GLN A 288 27.36 0.92 32.29
C GLN A 288 27.21 0.48 30.83
N ALA A 289 27.42 -0.81 30.54
CA ALA A 289 27.17 -1.37 29.21
C ALA A 289 25.70 -1.26 28.79
N ASN A 290 24.76 -1.46 29.73
CA ASN A 290 23.32 -1.30 29.48
C ASN A 290 22.96 0.15 29.10
N VAL A 291 23.53 1.16 29.79
CA VAL A 291 23.33 2.58 29.44
C VAL A 291 23.86 2.89 28.04
N ARG A 292 25.06 2.38 27.70
CA ARG A 292 25.65 2.55 26.36
C ARG A 292 24.79 1.87 25.27
N TRP A 293 24.28 0.68 25.54
CA TRP A 293 23.40 -0.05 24.63
C TRP A 293 22.11 0.72 24.34
N TRP A 294 21.44 1.25 25.38
CA TRP A 294 20.24 2.08 25.19
C TRP A 294 20.52 3.38 24.45
N SER A 295 21.64 4.04 24.77
CA SER A 295 22.07 5.27 24.07
C SER A 295 22.27 5.02 22.57
N HIS A 296 22.97 3.94 22.22
CA HIS A 296 23.17 3.54 20.82
C HIS A 296 21.84 3.26 20.11
N ARG A 297 20.91 2.52 20.72
CA ARG A 297 19.59 2.25 20.11
C ARG A 297 18.73 3.50 19.94
N MET A 298 18.84 4.46 20.86
CA MET A 298 18.18 5.76 20.72
C MET A 298 18.78 6.56 19.55
N LYS A 299 20.10 6.50 19.32
CA LYS A 299 20.72 7.09 18.13
C LYS A 299 20.15 6.46 16.85
N LEU A 300 20.07 5.13 16.77
CA LEU A 300 19.47 4.43 15.62
C LEU A 300 18.02 4.89 15.37
N ASN A 301 17.23 5.05 16.43
CA ASN A 301 15.86 5.56 16.32
C ASN A 301 15.78 6.99 15.77
N ASN A 302 16.67 7.86 16.20
CA ASN A 302 16.74 9.23 15.69
C ASN A 302 17.28 9.29 14.26
N HIS A 303 18.22 8.42 13.89
CA HIS A 303 18.70 8.30 12.52
C HIS A 303 17.59 7.83 11.58
N LEU A 304 16.77 6.86 12.00
CA LEU A 304 15.60 6.42 11.23
C LEU A 304 14.55 7.54 11.10
N ASP A 305 14.29 8.30 12.17
CA ASP A 305 13.38 9.47 12.12
C ASP A 305 13.86 10.52 11.11
N LYS A 306 15.15 10.87 11.18
CA LYS A 306 15.76 11.85 10.26
C LYS A 306 15.66 11.37 8.82
N MET A 307 16.06 10.12 8.55
CA MET A 307 15.99 9.54 7.21
C MET A 307 14.56 9.55 6.65
N LEU A 308 13.54 9.22 7.45
CA LEU A 308 12.14 9.24 7.00
C LEU A 308 11.64 10.65 6.70
N LYS A 309 12.07 11.66 7.47
CA LYS A 309 11.81 13.08 7.16
C LYS A 309 12.50 13.51 5.88
N ASP A 310 13.76 13.13 5.71
CA ASP A 310 14.54 13.45 4.51
C ASP A 310 13.94 12.77 3.27
N MET A 311 13.46 11.51 3.38
CA MET A 311 12.71 10.83 2.32
C MET A 311 11.42 11.56 1.97
N GLU A 312 10.63 11.96 2.97
CA GLU A 312 9.39 12.70 2.74
C GLU A 312 9.66 14.04 2.05
N GLU A 313 10.58 14.85 2.56
CA GLU A 313 10.88 16.18 2.01
C GLU A 313 11.57 16.10 0.64
N SER A 314 12.54 15.20 0.50
CA SER A 314 13.40 15.13 -0.69
C SER A 314 12.71 14.43 -1.85
N TRP A 315 12.05 13.29 -1.62
CA TRP A 315 11.47 12.50 -2.70
C TRP A 315 10.03 12.91 -3.03
N LEU A 316 9.19 13.15 -2.01
CA LEU A 316 7.78 13.48 -2.20
C LEU A 316 7.54 14.99 -2.18
N GLY A 317 8.15 15.69 -1.23
CA GLY A 317 7.91 17.09 -0.91
C GLY A 317 6.41 17.40 -0.80
N PRO A 318 5.87 18.34 -1.59
CA PRO A 318 4.46 18.72 -1.49
C PRO A 318 3.51 17.60 -1.96
N TRP A 319 3.98 16.64 -2.76
CA TRP A 319 3.18 15.54 -3.31
C TRP A 319 2.93 14.39 -2.32
N LYS A 320 3.42 14.50 -1.09
CA LYS A 320 3.19 13.51 -0.01
C LYS A 320 1.70 13.26 0.29
N CYS A 321 0.84 14.23 -0.03
CA CYS A 321 -0.62 14.12 0.06
C CYS A 321 -1.19 12.94 -0.76
N LEU A 322 -0.51 12.51 -1.84
CA LEU A 322 -0.93 11.38 -2.68
C LEU A 322 -0.99 10.05 -1.93
N LEU A 323 -0.31 9.93 -0.79
CA LEU A 323 -0.27 8.74 0.06
C LEU A 323 -1.43 8.63 1.06
N LEU A 324 -2.27 9.68 1.20
CA LEU A 324 -3.29 9.77 2.26
C LEU A 324 -4.67 9.27 1.83
N GLY A 325 -5.48 8.81 2.78
CA GLY A 325 -6.89 8.50 2.54
C GLY A 325 -7.73 9.75 2.29
N TYR A 326 -8.87 9.59 1.61
CA TYR A 326 -9.88 10.64 1.50
C TYR A 326 -10.51 10.92 2.88
N HIS A 327 -10.94 12.16 3.10
CA HIS A 327 -11.72 12.52 4.29
C HIS A 327 -13.14 11.95 4.21
N LEU A 328 -13.67 11.50 5.36
CA LEU A 328 -15.04 10.96 5.43
C LEU A 328 -16.14 12.03 5.43
N THR A 329 -15.81 13.30 5.71
CA THR A 329 -16.73 14.45 5.65
C THR A 329 -16.10 15.58 4.82
N ASP A 330 -16.75 15.95 3.72
CA ASP A 330 -16.08 16.60 2.58
C ASP A 330 -16.70 17.93 2.14
N GLN A 331 -17.75 18.44 2.82
CA GLN A 331 -18.52 19.59 2.31
C GLN A 331 -17.66 20.85 2.08
N HIS A 332 -16.71 21.14 2.98
CA HIS A 332 -15.80 22.28 2.83
C HIS A 332 -14.75 22.06 1.74
N ILE A 333 -14.24 20.83 1.60
CA ILE A 333 -13.28 20.46 0.56
C ILE A 333 -13.94 20.52 -0.82
N GLU A 334 -15.20 20.12 -0.96
CA GLU A 334 -15.94 20.20 -2.23
C GLU A 334 -16.21 21.65 -2.67
N ALA A 335 -16.51 22.55 -1.72
CA ALA A 335 -16.65 23.98 -2.01
C ALA A 335 -15.30 24.59 -2.43
N ALA A 336 -14.24 24.29 -1.66
CA ALA A 336 -12.87 24.69 -1.95
C ALA A 336 -12.39 24.19 -3.33
N LEU A 337 -12.67 22.93 -3.64
CA LEU A 337 -12.37 22.29 -4.92
C LEU A 337 -13.04 23.04 -6.08
N THR A 338 -14.34 23.33 -5.95
CA THR A 338 -15.12 24.04 -6.98
C THR A 338 -14.53 25.42 -7.26
N ASN A 339 -14.20 26.17 -6.21
CA ASN A 339 -13.59 27.50 -6.31
C ASN A 339 -12.21 27.44 -6.97
N LEU A 340 -11.36 26.49 -6.56
CA LEU A 340 -10.01 26.36 -7.10
C LEU A 340 -10.03 25.92 -8.57
N ILE A 341 -10.89 24.96 -8.94
CA ILE A 341 -11.04 24.52 -10.34
C ILE A 341 -11.55 25.67 -11.21
N ALA A 342 -12.52 26.45 -10.73
CA ALA A 342 -13.03 27.60 -11.49
C ALA A 342 -11.93 28.65 -11.72
N GLY A 343 -11.10 28.92 -10.70
CA GLY A 343 -9.97 29.84 -10.83
C GLY A 343 -8.86 29.32 -11.76
N LEU A 344 -8.47 28.06 -11.62
CA LEU A 344 -7.42 27.45 -12.43
C LEU A 344 -7.87 27.20 -13.88
N GLY A 345 -9.13 26.88 -14.11
CA GLY A 345 -9.68 26.59 -15.43
C GLY A 345 -9.64 27.77 -16.39
N LEU A 346 -9.58 29.01 -15.89
CA LEU A 346 -9.41 30.21 -16.70
C LEU A 346 -7.98 30.36 -17.26
N GLU A 347 -7.00 29.76 -16.58
CA GLU A 347 -5.57 29.95 -16.83
C GLU A 347 -4.91 28.72 -17.51
N LEU A 348 -5.56 27.56 -17.44
CA LEU A 348 -5.00 26.27 -17.84
C LEU A 348 -5.25 25.90 -19.31
N LYS A 349 -4.19 25.43 -19.98
CA LYS A 349 -4.25 24.88 -21.35
C LYS A 349 -4.43 23.35 -21.39
N PHE A 350 -4.46 22.68 -20.24
CA PHE A 350 -4.59 21.22 -20.15
C PHE A 350 -5.79 20.81 -19.28
N GLU A 351 -6.26 19.57 -19.45
CA GLU A 351 -7.37 19.03 -18.67
C GLU A 351 -6.95 18.78 -17.21
N LEU A 352 -7.49 19.58 -16.28
CA LEU A 352 -7.26 19.44 -14.85
C LEU A 352 -8.00 18.21 -14.30
N ASN A 353 -7.32 17.35 -13.53
CA ASN A 353 -7.98 16.26 -12.80
C ASN A 353 -8.55 16.77 -11.46
N PRO A 354 -9.89 16.86 -11.28
CA PRO A 354 -10.50 17.34 -10.03
C PRO A 354 -10.09 16.51 -8.82
N VAL A 355 -9.90 15.20 -9.00
CA VAL A 355 -9.51 14.27 -7.94
C VAL A 355 -8.13 14.64 -7.40
N LEU A 356 -7.21 15.10 -8.26
CA LEU A 356 -5.87 15.52 -7.84
C LEU A 356 -5.93 16.74 -6.93
N ILE A 357 -6.72 17.75 -7.30
CA ILE A 357 -6.94 18.94 -6.47
C ILE A 357 -7.58 18.55 -5.14
N LYS A 358 -8.58 17.68 -5.16
CA LYS A 358 -9.23 17.16 -3.96
C LYS A 358 -8.24 16.48 -3.01
N VAL A 359 -7.32 15.67 -3.55
CA VAL A 359 -6.25 15.02 -2.77
C VAL A 359 -5.25 16.03 -2.21
N ILE A 360 -4.89 17.06 -2.98
CA ILE A 360 -4.01 18.14 -2.51
C ILE A 360 -4.66 18.89 -1.34
N LEU A 361 -5.90 19.37 -1.51
CA LEU A 361 -6.64 20.10 -0.48
C LEU A 361 -6.88 19.25 0.76
N GLY A 362 -7.25 17.98 0.56
CA GLY A 362 -7.47 17.04 1.64
C GLY A 362 -6.18 16.55 2.31
N GLY A 363 -4.99 16.78 1.76
CA GLY A 363 -3.74 16.27 2.30
C GLY A 363 -2.77 17.34 2.81
N ALA A 364 -2.98 18.60 2.44
CA ALA A 364 -2.11 19.70 2.80
C ALA A 364 -2.28 20.11 4.27
N THR A 365 -1.15 20.42 4.90
CA THR A 365 -1.08 20.93 6.28
C THR A 365 -1.04 22.46 6.34
N SER A 366 -0.70 23.11 5.23
CA SER A 366 -0.62 24.56 5.13
C SER A 366 -0.99 25.04 3.72
N GLY A 367 -1.34 26.32 3.60
CA GLY A 367 -1.57 26.95 2.28
C GLY A 367 -0.34 26.95 1.39
N ASP A 368 0.87 26.98 1.98
CA ASP A 368 2.13 26.93 1.24
C ASP A 368 2.34 25.58 0.55
N GLU A 369 1.93 24.46 1.18
CA GLU A 369 2.01 23.13 0.54
C GLU A 369 1.04 23.02 -0.65
N VAL A 370 -0.18 23.58 -0.53
CA VAL A 370 -1.13 23.65 -1.64
C VAL A 370 -0.56 24.51 -2.78
N GLN A 371 0.01 25.67 -2.43
CA GLN A 371 0.65 26.57 -3.39
C GLN A 371 1.78 25.89 -4.15
N ASP A 372 2.63 25.12 -3.46
CA ASP A 372 3.73 24.38 -4.08
C ASP A 372 3.21 23.27 -5.01
N CYS A 373 2.18 22.52 -4.60
CA CYS A 373 1.52 21.53 -5.46
C CYS A 373 0.96 22.17 -6.72
N VAL A 374 0.16 23.23 -6.57
CA VAL A 374 -0.50 23.91 -7.68
C VAL A 374 0.52 24.58 -8.60
N SER A 375 1.56 25.22 -8.05
CA SER A 375 2.63 25.82 -8.86
C SER A 375 3.37 24.78 -9.71
N GLN A 376 3.63 23.60 -9.14
CA GLN A 376 4.23 22.49 -9.89
C GLN A 376 3.25 21.87 -10.89
N LEU A 377 1.97 21.72 -10.53
CA LEU A 377 0.91 21.25 -11.42
C LEU A 377 0.82 22.11 -12.68
N MET A 378 0.83 23.43 -12.53
CA MET A 378 0.81 24.38 -13.65
C MET A 378 2.08 24.29 -14.49
N SER A 379 3.24 24.16 -13.83
CA SER A 379 4.54 24.04 -14.51
C SER A 379 4.65 22.74 -15.31
N TYR A 380 4.10 21.63 -14.81
CA TYR A 380 4.40 20.28 -15.28
C TYR A 380 3.17 19.48 -15.76
N GLN A 381 2.05 20.17 -15.99
CA GLN A 381 0.79 19.61 -16.50
C GLN A 381 0.18 18.48 -15.64
N GLY A 382 0.61 18.36 -14.38
CA GLY A 382 0.06 17.42 -13.39
C GLY A 382 0.48 15.96 -13.47
N TYR A 383 1.43 15.62 -14.33
CA TYR A 383 1.98 14.26 -14.46
C TYR A 383 3.40 14.12 -13.89
N PHE A 384 4.06 15.25 -13.62
CA PHE A 384 5.37 15.31 -12.99
C PHE A 384 5.33 16.20 -11.76
N GLY A 385 6.13 15.84 -10.78
CA GLY A 385 6.32 16.61 -9.56
C GLY A 385 7.78 16.54 -9.12
N ARG A 386 8.11 17.26 -8.06
CA ARG A 386 9.42 17.16 -7.39
C ARG A 386 9.31 17.42 -5.90
N GLY A 387 10.16 16.74 -5.16
CA GLY A 387 10.49 17.12 -3.81
C GLY A 387 11.53 18.24 -3.75
N ARG A 388 12.10 18.44 -2.56
CA ARG A 388 12.99 19.56 -2.25
C ARG A 388 14.38 19.41 -2.87
N CYS A 389 14.92 18.19 -2.95
CA CYS A 389 16.29 17.93 -3.39
C CYS A 389 16.50 18.13 -4.91
N CYS A 390 15.43 18.14 -5.70
CA CYS A 390 15.54 18.05 -7.15
C CYS A 390 15.99 19.35 -7.83
N GLY A 391 16.04 20.49 -7.13
CA GLY A 391 16.40 21.80 -7.67
C GLY A 391 15.43 22.29 -8.77
N LYS A 392 14.88 23.52 -8.63
CA LYS A 392 13.95 24.07 -9.64
C LYS A 392 14.54 24.06 -11.06
N ASP A 393 15.86 24.20 -11.15
CA ASP A 393 16.58 24.32 -12.42
C ASP A 393 16.71 23.02 -13.20
N ARG A 394 16.67 21.86 -12.53
CA ARG A 394 16.85 20.55 -13.20
C ARG A 394 15.61 20.08 -13.95
N LEU A 395 14.44 20.61 -13.63
CA LEU A 395 13.19 20.33 -14.34
C LEU A 395 12.75 21.50 -15.25
N ARG A 396 13.65 22.44 -15.57
CA ARG A 396 13.32 23.57 -16.46
C ARG A 396 12.80 23.14 -17.83
N ALA A 397 13.24 21.99 -18.34
CA ALA A 397 12.75 21.44 -19.61
C ALA A 397 11.22 21.20 -19.61
N PHE A 398 10.62 20.97 -18.45
CA PHE A 398 9.17 20.80 -18.32
C PHE A 398 8.40 22.12 -18.20
N SER A 399 9.08 23.24 -17.95
CA SER A 399 8.45 24.55 -17.74
C SER A 399 7.94 25.12 -19.06
N SER A 400 6.93 24.49 -19.64
CA SER A 400 6.28 24.88 -20.89
C SER A 400 5.49 26.20 -20.76
N CYS A 401 5.16 26.60 -19.54
CA CYS A 401 4.46 27.85 -19.24
C CYS A 401 5.35 28.79 -18.43
N CYS A 402 5.76 29.91 -19.05
CA CYS A 402 6.12 31.11 -18.29
C CYS A 402 4.82 31.67 -17.70
N ILE A 403 4.47 31.25 -16.48
CA ILE A 403 3.30 31.81 -15.80
C ILE A 403 3.64 33.25 -15.40
N GLU A 404 2.82 34.20 -15.81
CA GLU A 404 3.00 35.60 -15.43
C GLU A 404 2.93 35.75 -13.91
N SER A 405 3.79 36.61 -13.36
CA SER A 405 3.90 36.82 -11.91
C SER A 405 2.59 37.26 -11.26
N GLU A 406 1.70 37.90 -12.03
CA GLU A 406 0.40 38.39 -11.57
C GLU A 406 -0.65 37.27 -11.45
N THR A 407 -0.65 36.31 -12.37
CA THR A 407 -1.48 35.09 -12.29
C THR A 407 -1.11 34.25 -11.07
N LEU A 408 0.19 34.08 -10.79
CA LEU A 408 0.66 33.36 -9.60
C LEU A 408 0.18 34.01 -8.30
N LYS A 409 0.19 35.34 -8.20
CA LYS A 409 -0.33 36.08 -7.05
C LYS A 409 -1.83 35.89 -6.87
N THR A 410 -2.58 35.89 -7.98
CA THR A 410 -4.03 35.68 -7.95
C THR A 410 -4.38 34.27 -7.45
N ILE A 411 -3.65 33.26 -7.94
CA ILE A 411 -3.77 31.87 -7.48
C ILE A 411 -3.38 31.74 -6.00
N GLU A 412 -2.32 32.43 -5.57
CA GLU A 412 -1.88 32.43 -4.17
C GLU A 412 -2.93 33.02 -3.23
N CYS A 413 -3.55 34.14 -3.62
CA CYS A 413 -4.68 34.73 -2.88
C CYS A 413 -5.88 33.77 -2.83
N LEU A 414 -6.21 33.11 -3.94
CA LEU A 414 -7.29 32.12 -4.01
C LEU A 414 -7.03 30.94 -3.06
N ILE A 415 -5.83 30.37 -3.07
CA ILE A 415 -5.43 29.27 -2.19
C ILE A 415 -5.49 29.69 -0.73
N LYS A 416 -4.94 30.86 -0.38
CA LYS A 416 -4.98 31.37 1.00
C LYS A 416 -6.42 31.55 1.50
N SER A 417 -7.30 32.11 0.68
CA SER A 417 -8.72 32.25 1.04
C SER A 417 -9.39 30.89 1.26
N THR A 418 -9.07 29.92 0.39
CA THR A 418 -9.69 28.59 0.39
C THR A 418 -9.20 27.71 1.55
N VAL A 419 -7.90 27.75 1.86
CA VAL A 419 -7.29 26.91 2.91
C VAL A 419 -7.65 27.40 4.31
N ASN A 420 -7.83 28.70 4.51
CA ASN A 420 -8.27 29.25 5.79
C ASN A 420 -9.70 28.79 6.19
N GLU A 421 -10.50 28.31 5.24
CA GLU A 421 -11.84 27.77 5.46
C GLU A 421 -11.85 26.28 5.79
N LEU A 422 -10.70 25.58 5.69
CA LEU A 422 -10.59 24.16 5.99
C LEU A 422 -10.48 23.97 7.52
N THR A 423 -11.39 23.16 8.07
CA THR A 423 -11.38 22.76 9.50
C THR A 423 -10.34 21.68 9.78
N GLU A 424 -9.98 21.51 11.06
CA GLU A 424 -9.11 20.39 11.46
C GLU A 424 -9.66 19.04 11.00
N PRO A 425 -8.79 18.15 10.49
CA PRO A 425 -9.21 16.95 9.79
C PRO A 425 -9.95 15.96 10.69
N THR A 426 -11.13 15.56 10.22
CA THR A 426 -11.84 14.36 10.65
C THR A 426 -11.22 13.09 10.04
N ASP A 427 -11.59 11.95 10.62
CA ASP A 427 -11.21 10.58 10.24
C ASP A 427 -11.09 10.34 8.71
N ARG A 428 -10.07 9.56 8.30
CA ARG A 428 -9.73 9.26 6.91
C ARG A 428 -10.05 7.82 6.56
N CYS A 429 -10.43 7.54 5.32
CA CYS A 429 -10.55 6.17 4.85
C CYS A 429 -9.19 5.46 4.79
N PRO A 430 -9.12 4.12 4.94
CA PRO A 430 -7.86 3.38 4.84
C PRO A 430 -7.26 3.45 3.44
N VAL A 431 -5.96 3.20 3.32
CA VAL A 431 -5.24 3.13 2.04
C VAL A 431 -4.54 1.79 1.89
N ILE A 432 -4.58 1.22 0.69
CA ILE A 432 -3.84 0.01 0.34
C ILE A 432 -2.60 0.39 -0.48
N PHE A 433 -1.41 0.12 0.04
CA PHE A 433 -0.15 0.26 -0.68
C PHE A 433 0.18 -1.02 -1.44
N VAL A 434 0.46 -0.87 -2.74
CA VAL A 434 0.93 -1.93 -3.62
C VAL A 434 2.37 -1.61 -3.99
N LEU A 435 3.30 -2.22 -3.26
CA LEU A 435 4.72 -1.86 -3.28
C LEU A 435 5.51 -2.80 -4.19
N ASP A 436 6.35 -2.22 -5.05
CA ASP A 436 7.29 -2.99 -5.85
C ASP A 436 8.44 -3.58 -5.00
N THR A 437 9.10 -4.59 -5.55
CA THR A 437 10.19 -5.36 -4.94
C THR A 437 11.31 -4.45 -4.44
N ASN A 438 11.59 -3.38 -5.18
CA ASN A 438 12.65 -2.40 -4.87
C ASN A 438 12.28 -1.41 -3.77
N VAL A 439 11.04 -1.39 -3.29
CA VAL A 439 10.55 -0.41 -2.28
C VAL A 439 9.86 -1.05 -1.08
N GLN A 440 9.53 -2.34 -1.14
CA GLN A 440 8.77 -3.03 -0.09
C GLN A 440 9.47 -3.10 1.27
N MET A 441 10.79 -3.00 1.36
CA MET A 441 11.51 -3.04 2.65
C MET A 441 11.45 -1.72 3.42
N LEU A 442 11.12 -0.60 2.77
CA LEU A 442 11.03 0.70 3.44
C LEU A 442 9.78 0.75 4.35
N PRO A 443 9.88 1.39 5.52
CA PRO A 443 8.74 1.53 6.43
C PRO A 443 7.87 2.74 6.04
N TRP A 444 7.25 2.70 4.84
CA TRP A 444 6.42 3.77 4.29
C TRP A 444 5.36 4.30 5.27
N GLU A 445 4.78 3.42 6.07
CA GLU A 445 3.78 3.72 7.11
C GLU A 445 4.31 4.56 8.26
N ASN A 446 5.61 4.82 8.31
CA ASN A 446 6.24 5.66 9.32
C ASN A 446 6.70 7.01 8.78
N LEU A 447 6.46 7.31 7.49
CA LEU A 447 6.65 8.67 6.99
C LEU A 447 5.78 9.66 7.80
N PRO A 448 6.30 10.84 8.16
CA PRO A 448 5.60 11.82 8.99
C PRO A 448 4.14 12.07 8.62
N VAL A 449 3.83 12.14 7.32
CA VAL A 449 2.50 12.41 6.78
C VAL A 449 1.51 11.24 6.98
N VAL A 450 1.96 9.98 6.87
CA VAL A 450 1.08 8.80 6.92
C VAL A 450 1.17 8.00 8.22
N ARG A 451 2.04 8.38 9.16
CA ARG A 451 2.21 7.61 10.41
C ARG A 451 0.97 7.49 11.30
N ASN A 452 -0.04 8.32 11.05
CA ASN A 452 -1.35 8.29 11.71
C ASN A 452 -2.49 7.80 10.77
N GLN A 453 -2.15 7.37 9.55
CA GLN A 453 -3.07 6.86 8.55
C GLN A 453 -3.18 5.34 8.67
N GLU A 454 -4.38 4.81 8.45
CA GLU A 454 -4.57 3.37 8.31
C GLU A 454 -4.04 2.90 6.95
N ILE A 455 -2.94 2.13 6.98
CA ILE A 455 -2.27 1.60 5.79
C ILE A 455 -2.25 0.07 5.83
N TYR A 456 -2.49 -0.54 4.67
CA TYR A 456 -2.35 -1.97 4.42
C TYR A 456 -1.43 -2.20 3.23
N ARG A 457 -0.57 -3.22 3.28
CA ARG A 457 0.30 -3.63 2.17
C ARG A 457 -0.30 -4.79 1.40
N MET A 458 -0.30 -4.69 0.09
CA MET A 458 -0.64 -5.80 -0.79
C MET A 458 0.43 -5.99 -1.87
N PRO A 459 0.73 -7.23 -2.26
CA PRO A 459 1.78 -7.46 -3.25
C PRO A 459 1.35 -7.13 -4.69
N SER A 460 0.04 -7.12 -4.96
CA SER A 460 -0.53 -6.82 -6.27
C SER A 460 -2.01 -6.49 -6.16
N ILE A 461 -2.58 -5.88 -7.20
CA ILE A 461 -4.03 -5.71 -7.32
C ILE A 461 -4.75 -7.07 -7.37
N GLY A 462 -4.17 -8.07 -8.04
CA GLY A 462 -4.74 -9.41 -8.09
C GLY A 462 -4.92 -10.02 -6.70
N SER A 463 -3.97 -9.78 -5.80
CA SER A 463 -4.07 -10.21 -4.40
C SER A 463 -5.14 -9.44 -3.63
N VAL A 464 -5.35 -8.14 -3.90
CA VAL A 464 -6.44 -7.35 -3.31
C VAL A 464 -7.78 -7.98 -3.65
N PHE A 465 -8.00 -8.27 -4.92
CA PHE A 465 -9.23 -8.94 -5.38
C PHE A 465 -9.41 -10.31 -4.77
N LEU A 466 -8.35 -11.12 -4.68
CA LEU A 466 -8.41 -12.43 -4.06
C LEU A 466 -8.89 -12.34 -2.60
N ALA A 467 -8.28 -11.45 -1.81
CA ALA A 467 -8.63 -11.25 -0.41
C ALA A 467 -10.09 -10.78 -0.23
N LEU A 468 -10.53 -9.83 -1.07
CA LEU A 468 -11.90 -9.32 -1.04
C LEU A 468 -12.94 -10.30 -1.59
N THR A 469 -12.58 -11.20 -2.51
CA THR A 469 -13.52 -12.17 -3.08
C THR A 469 -13.72 -13.36 -2.12
N ARG A 470 -12.64 -13.85 -1.50
CA ARG A 470 -12.70 -14.97 -0.54
C ARG A 470 -13.45 -14.64 0.75
N SER A 471 -13.42 -13.38 1.17
CA SER A 471 -14.15 -12.91 2.35
C SER A 471 -15.65 -12.74 2.11
N ASN A 472 -16.09 -12.84 0.85
CA ASN A 472 -17.37 -12.35 0.38
C ASN A 472 -18.42 -13.45 0.14
N ASN A 473 -18.63 -14.32 1.13
CA ASN A 473 -19.85 -15.14 1.19
C ASN A 473 -21.13 -14.31 1.50
N TYR A 474 -21.03 -12.97 1.55
CA TYR A 474 -22.07 -12.02 1.93
C TYR A 474 -22.70 -11.22 0.76
N TRP A 475 -22.40 -11.54 -0.51
CA TRP A 475 -23.06 -10.94 -1.69
C TRP A 475 -24.58 -11.26 -1.83
N LYS A 476 -25.24 -11.73 -0.78
CA LYS A 476 -26.67 -12.07 -0.80
C LYS A 476 -27.60 -10.93 -0.42
N ASP A 477 -27.10 -9.82 0.12
CA ASP A 477 -27.94 -8.64 0.42
C ASP A 477 -27.41 -7.38 -0.26
N ALA A 478 -28.01 -7.05 -1.40
CA ALA A 478 -27.78 -5.83 -2.19
C ALA A 478 -28.23 -4.52 -1.48
N ARG A 479 -28.24 -4.49 -0.14
CA ARG A 479 -28.83 -3.41 0.68
C ARG A 479 -27.85 -2.73 1.65
N VAL A 480 -26.58 -3.14 1.70
CA VAL A 480 -25.57 -2.52 2.57
C VAL A 480 -24.63 -1.63 1.74
N ILE A 481 -24.64 -0.32 2.01
CA ILE A 481 -23.86 0.73 1.31
C ILE A 481 -22.40 0.80 1.84
N ALA A 482 -21.92 -0.22 2.55
CA ALA A 482 -20.57 -0.24 3.12
C ALA A 482 -19.61 -1.07 2.23
N PRO A 483 -18.34 -0.68 2.08
CA PRO A 483 -17.37 -1.52 1.38
C PRO A 483 -17.30 -2.89 2.08
N PRO A 484 -17.31 -4.01 1.31
CA PRO A 484 -17.42 -5.35 1.85
C PRO A 484 -16.06 -5.81 2.39
N PHE A 485 -15.63 -5.21 3.49
CA PHE A 485 -14.41 -5.60 4.18
C PHE A 485 -14.61 -6.90 4.96
N PRO A 486 -13.59 -7.78 5.02
CA PRO A 486 -13.62 -8.95 5.89
C PRO A 486 -13.92 -8.55 7.34
N VAL A 487 -14.65 -9.41 8.06
CA VAL A 487 -14.98 -9.21 9.48
C VAL A 487 -14.42 -10.35 10.30
N ILE A 488 -13.61 -10.03 11.30
CA ILE A 488 -13.04 -10.97 12.26
C ILE A 488 -13.60 -10.75 13.66
N ASP A 489 -13.89 -11.85 14.36
CA ASP A 489 -14.21 -11.82 15.78
C ASP A 489 -12.94 -11.99 16.62
N PRO A 490 -12.53 -10.97 17.39
CA PRO A 490 -11.34 -11.06 18.24
C PRO A 490 -11.50 -12.05 19.41
N LEU A 491 -12.71 -12.55 19.69
CA LEU A 491 -12.94 -13.61 20.68
C LEU A 491 -12.74 -15.01 20.08
N ASN A 492 -12.87 -15.18 18.76
CA ASN A 492 -12.54 -16.42 18.05
C ASN A 492 -11.04 -16.48 17.74
N THR A 493 -10.23 -16.55 18.80
CA THR A 493 -8.77 -16.44 18.75
C THR A 493 -8.07 -17.74 19.15
N PHE A 494 -7.03 -18.10 18.40
CA PHE A 494 -6.03 -19.08 18.82
C PHE A 494 -4.66 -18.42 19.05
N TYR A 495 -4.00 -18.70 20.18
CA TYR A 495 -2.67 -18.17 20.46
C TYR A 495 -1.57 -19.25 20.53
N LEU A 496 -0.37 -18.91 20.05
CA LEU A 496 0.87 -19.64 20.23
C LEU A 496 1.88 -18.72 20.91
N LEU A 497 2.13 -18.96 22.19
CA LEU A 497 2.94 -18.11 23.06
C LEU A 497 4.20 -18.83 23.54
N ASN A 498 5.37 -18.24 23.32
CA ASN A 498 6.65 -18.79 23.74
C ASN A 498 6.85 -20.29 23.40
N PRO A 499 6.68 -20.72 22.13
CA PRO A 499 6.77 -22.13 21.75
C PRO A 499 8.16 -22.75 21.94
N SER A 500 9.22 -21.94 21.96
CA SER A 500 10.61 -22.35 22.22
C SER A 500 10.96 -22.44 23.72
N GLY A 501 10.14 -21.84 24.59
CA GLY A 501 10.34 -21.84 26.04
C GLY A 501 11.34 -20.80 26.57
N ASP A 502 12.04 -20.08 25.70
CA ASP A 502 13.10 -19.11 26.07
C ASP A 502 12.61 -17.66 26.26
N LEU A 503 11.37 -17.34 25.87
CA LEU A 503 10.74 -16.02 26.02
C LEU A 503 9.87 -15.93 27.28
N SER A 504 10.49 -16.17 28.44
CA SER A 504 9.80 -16.18 29.74
C SER A 504 9.09 -14.87 30.07
N SER A 505 9.75 -13.72 29.86
CA SER A 505 9.16 -12.40 30.10
C SER A 505 7.91 -12.14 29.25
N THR A 506 7.95 -12.52 27.97
CA THR A 506 6.79 -12.38 27.07
C THR A 506 5.66 -13.32 27.48
N GLN A 507 5.99 -14.55 27.89
CA GLN A 507 4.98 -15.47 28.41
C GLN A 507 4.30 -14.92 29.66
N GLU A 508 5.07 -14.38 30.62
CA GLU A 508 4.53 -13.77 31.83
C GLU A 508 3.60 -12.59 31.54
N GLU A 509 3.93 -11.75 30.56
CA GLU A 509 3.13 -10.58 30.18
C GLU A 509 1.74 -10.97 29.61
N PHE A 510 1.66 -12.04 28.81
CA PHE A 510 0.45 -12.37 28.06
C PHE A 510 -0.34 -13.57 28.55
N ASP A 511 0.28 -14.53 29.26
CA ASP A 511 -0.37 -15.80 29.62
C ASP A 511 -1.64 -15.60 30.46
N GLN A 512 -1.58 -14.71 31.46
CA GLN A 512 -2.76 -14.38 32.27
C GLN A 512 -3.83 -13.62 31.46
N LEU A 513 -3.42 -12.71 30.58
CA LEU A 513 -4.33 -11.95 29.74
C LEU A 513 -5.13 -12.89 28.82
N PHE A 514 -4.44 -13.81 28.12
CA PHE A 514 -5.07 -14.73 27.18
C PHE A 514 -5.99 -15.73 27.89
N LYS A 515 -5.62 -16.19 29.09
CA LYS A 515 -6.48 -17.01 29.94
C LYS A 515 -7.75 -16.29 30.38
N ASN A 516 -7.66 -14.99 30.70
CA ASN A 516 -8.83 -14.19 31.10
C ASN A 516 -9.85 -14.07 29.96
N TYR A 517 -9.40 -13.96 28.71
CA TYR A 517 -10.27 -13.96 27.53
C TYR A 517 -10.75 -15.36 27.10
N LYS A 518 -10.32 -16.43 27.79
CA LYS A 518 -10.65 -17.83 27.50
C LYS A 518 -10.31 -18.26 26.07
N TRP A 519 -9.27 -17.65 25.48
CA TRP A 519 -8.80 -18.05 24.16
C TRP A 519 -8.17 -19.44 24.19
N LYS A 520 -8.27 -20.16 23.07
CA LYS A 520 -7.58 -21.44 22.91
C LYS A 520 -6.13 -21.17 22.54
N GLY A 521 -5.20 -22.00 23.01
CA GLY A 521 -3.80 -21.81 22.63
C GLY A 521 -2.83 -22.73 23.32
N LYS A 522 -1.54 -22.49 23.05
CA LYS A 522 -0.39 -23.21 23.60
C LYS A 522 0.61 -22.20 24.14
N ALA A 523 1.12 -22.43 25.34
CA ALA A 523 2.09 -21.57 26.02
C ALA A 523 3.29 -22.38 26.51
N GLY A 524 4.51 -21.94 26.21
CA GLY A 524 5.76 -22.52 26.74
C GLY A 524 6.25 -23.79 26.03
N TYR A 525 5.54 -24.27 25.00
CA TYR A 525 5.95 -25.42 24.20
C TYR A 525 5.34 -25.38 22.79
N ALA A 526 6.02 -26.05 21.84
CA ALA A 526 5.58 -26.15 20.46
C ALA A 526 4.50 -27.25 20.27
N PRO A 527 3.35 -26.94 19.62
CA PRO A 527 2.39 -27.95 19.18
C PRO A 527 2.85 -28.67 17.90
N THR A 528 2.07 -29.65 17.45
CA THR A 528 2.31 -30.28 16.13
C THR A 528 1.89 -29.34 15.00
N ALA A 529 2.42 -29.56 13.79
CA ALA A 529 2.06 -28.77 12.62
C ALA A 529 0.57 -28.90 12.28
N GLU A 530 -0.02 -30.08 12.47
CA GLU A 530 -1.44 -30.34 12.21
C GLU A 530 -2.35 -29.53 13.14
N GLU A 531 -1.99 -29.40 14.42
CA GLU A 531 -2.73 -28.56 15.37
C GLU A 531 -2.73 -27.09 14.92
N LEU A 532 -1.60 -26.59 14.41
CA LEU A 532 -1.49 -25.21 13.90
C LEU A 532 -2.27 -25.00 12.61
N VAL A 533 -2.22 -25.96 11.68
CA VAL A 533 -3.02 -25.93 10.44
C VAL A 533 -4.52 -25.88 10.79
N LEU A 534 -4.97 -26.69 11.76
CA LEU A 534 -6.35 -26.65 12.24
C LEU A 534 -6.69 -25.34 12.94
N ALA A 535 -5.76 -24.78 13.73
CA ALA A 535 -5.95 -23.50 14.38
C ALA A 535 -6.14 -22.36 13.37
N LEU A 536 -5.24 -22.27 12.39
CA LEU A 536 -5.28 -21.28 11.31
C LEU A 536 -6.54 -21.38 10.46
N ARG A 537 -7.07 -22.59 10.25
CA ARG A 537 -8.28 -22.80 9.44
C ARG A 537 -9.58 -22.45 10.17
N ASN A 538 -9.64 -22.69 11.48
CA ASN A 538 -10.89 -22.73 12.24
C ASN A 538 -11.13 -21.51 13.15
N HIS A 539 -10.18 -20.58 13.23
CA HIS A 539 -10.30 -19.36 14.04
C HIS A 539 -10.27 -18.12 13.14
N ASP A 540 -10.81 -17.01 13.64
CA ASP A 540 -10.81 -15.74 12.91
C ASP A 540 -9.48 -14.99 13.11
N LEU A 541 -8.83 -15.19 14.26
CA LEU A 541 -7.58 -14.54 14.64
C LEU A 541 -6.56 -15.56 15.20
N PHE A 542 -5.33 -15.48 14.71
CA PHE A 542 -4.18 -16.25 15.16
C PHE A 542 -3.12 -15.31 15.74
N LEU A 543 -2.76 -15.52 17.00
CA LEU A 543 -1.75 -14.74 17.70
C LEU A 543 -0.48 -15.55 17.88
N TYR A 544 0.65 -15.06 17.39
CA TYR A 544 1.95 -15.69 17.53
C TYR A 544 2.92 -14.76 18.25
N PHE A 545 3.50 -15.25 19.35
CA PHE A 545 4.51 -14.56 20.15
C PHE A 545 5.71 -15.50 20.31
N GLY A 546 6.74 -15.30 19.49
CA GLY A 546 7.85 -16.23 19.36
C GLY A 546 8.93 -15.75 18.38
N HIS A 547 9.92 -16.59 18.10
CA HIS A 547 11.00 -16.28 17.16
C HIS A 547 10.56 -16.35 15.68
N GLY A 548 10.89 -15.33 14.90
CA GLY A 548 10.59 -15.33 13.48
C GLY A 548 9.09 -15.22 13.20
N SER A 549 8.63 -15.92 12.17
CA SER A 549 7.21 -15.96 11.74
C SER A 549 6.48 -17.25 12.15
N GLY A 550 7.11 -18.10 12.95
CA GLY A 550 6.58 -19.42 13.31
C GLY A 550 6.73 -20.48 12.22
N THR A 551 7.46 -20.20 11.13
CA THR A 551 7.69 -21.14 10.02
C THR A 551 8.43 -22.42 10.40
N GLN A 552 9.10 -22.42 11.55
CA GLN A 552 9.73 -23.59 12.15
C GLN A 552 8.71 -24.57 12.77
N TYR A 553 7.48 -24.13 13.06
CA TYR A 553 6.42 -24.96 13.62
C TYR A 553 5.36 -25.35 12.58
N VAL A 554 5.09 -24.46 11.62
CA VAL A 554 4.22 -24.73 10.47
C VAL A 554 4.86 -24.17 9.21
N SER A 555 5.20 -25.04 8.25
CA SER A 555 5.92 -24.61 7.06
C SER A 555 5.04 -23.75 6.16
N ARG A 556 5.65 -22.81 5.40
CA ARG A 556 4.94 -21.97 4.41
C ARG A 556 4.09 -22.78 3.43
N LYS A 557 4.60 -23.94 2.98
CA LYS A 557 3.90 -24.84 2.06
C LYS A 557 2.65 -25.47 2.68
N GLU A 558 2.62 -25.70 4.00
CA GLU A 558 1.42 -26.20 4.67
C GLU A 558 0.37 -25.08 4.81
N ILE A 559 0.80 -23.85 5.08
CA ILE A 559 -0.08 -22.68 5.12
C ILE A 559 -0.69 -22.44 3.74
N GLU A 560 0.10 -22.46 2.68
CA GLU A 560 -0.34 -22.23 1.29
C GLU A 560 -1.37 -23.24 0.76
N LYS A 561 -1.50 -24.41 1.41
CA LYS A 561 -2.54 -25.42 1.08
C LYS A 561 -3.91 -25.08 1.67
N LEU A 562 -3.99 -24.10 2.58
CA LEU A 562 -5.26 -23.70 3.17
C LEU A 562 -6.09 -22.89 2.17
N ASP A 563 -7.39 -23.13 2.16
CA ASP A 563 -8.35 -22.33 1.39
C ASP A 563 -8.98 -21.20 2.22
N ASN A 564 -8.80 -21.26 3.54
CA ASN A 564 -9.23 -20.25 4.50
C ASN A 564 -8.21 -20.19 5.64
N CYS A 565 -7.76 -18.98 5.98
CA CYS A 565 -6.73 -18.73 6.97
C CYS A 565 -7.12 -17.55 7.85
N ALA A 566 -6.91 -17.67 9.15
CA ALA A 566 -7.16 -16.62 10.14
C ALA A 566 -6.41 -15.32 9.79
N ALA A 567 -6.93 -14.18 10.24
CA ALA A 567 -6.09 -12.99 10.40
C ALA A 567 -4.96 -13.32 11.39
N ALA A 568 -3.77 -12.76 11.20
CA ALA A 568 -2.61 -13.13 11.99
C ALA A 568 -1.89 -11.93 12.60
N LEU A 569 -1.46 -12.08 13.85
CA LEU A 569 -0.52 -11.18 14.52
C LEU A 569 0.77 -11.96 14.80
N LEU A 570 1.81 -11.72 14.01
CA LEU A 570 3.08 -12.45 14.05
C LEU A 570 4.17 -11.63 14.77
N MET A 571 4.16 -11.66 16.10
CA MET A 571 5.09 -10.91 16.96
C MET A 571 6.39 -11.68 17.17
N GLY A 572 7.26 -11.60 16.16
CA GLY A 572 8.61 -12.13 16.20
C GLY A 572 9.55 -11.35 15.28
N CYS A 573 10.85 -11.49 15.49
CA CYS A 573 11.88 -10.81 14.70
C CYS A 573 11.76 -11.11 13.21
N SER A 574 11.73 -10.08 12.36
CA SER A 574 11.71 -10.24 10.89
C SER A 574 10.57 -11.13 10.35
N SER A 575 9.45 -11.22 11.09
CA SER A 575 8.31 -12.08 10.72
C SER A 575 7.58 -11.64 9.46
N GLY A 576 7.66 -10.34 9.13
CA GLY A 576 7.03 -9.66 8.01
C GLY A 576 8.00 -9.30 6.88
N THR A 577 9.27 -9.69 6.99
CA THR A 577 10.29 -9.45 5.99
C THR A 577 10.03 -10.28 4.73
N LEU A 578 10.20 -9.67 3.56
CA LEU A 578 10.15 -10.34 2.27
C LEU A 578 11.59 -10.48 1.75
N HIS A 579 12.02 -11.72 1.53
CA HIS A 579 13.35 -12.04 1.06
C HIS A 579 13.39 -12.06 -0.47
N CYS A 580 14.29 -11.28 -1.05
CA CYS A 580 14.61 -11.29 -2.47
C CYS A 580 15.83 -12.18 -2.70
N LYS A 581 15.76 -13.07 -3.69
CA LYS A 581 16.89 -13.93 -4.06
C LYS A 581 17.23 -13.66 -5.52
N GLY A 582 18.07 -12.67 -5.80
CA GLY A 582 18.35 -12.27 -7.18
C GLY A 582 17.05 -11.92 -7.94
N GLY A 583 16.90 -12.44 -9.16
CA GLY A 583 15.70 -12.20 -9.99
C GLY A 583 14.45 -13.03 -9.64
N TYR A 584 14.45 -13.79 -8.54
CA TYR A 584 13.27 -14.55 -8.12
C TYR A 584 12.26 -13.68 -7.35
N ALA A 585 10.99 -14.04 -7.45
CA ALA A 585 9.90 -13.40 -6.72
C ALA A 585 10.18 -13.33 -5.19
N PRO A 586 9.83 -12.21 -4.52
CA PRO A 586 9.98 -12.10 -3.08
C PRO A 586 9.24 -13.21 -2.33
N GLN A 587 9.82 -13.67 -1.22
CA GLN A 587 9.23 -14.71 -0.38
C GLN A 587 9.20 -14.29 1.08
N GLY A 588 8.09 -14.56 1.77
CA GLY A 588 7.98 -14.36 3.21
C GLY A 588 6.69 -14.94 3.74
N ALA A 589 6.59 -15.08 5.06
CA ALA A 589 5.41 -15.62 5.70
C ALA A 589 4.11 -14.85 5.34
N PRO A 590 4.08 -13.50 5.33
CA PRO A 590 2.86 -12.77 4.99
C PRO A 590 2.25 -13.19 3.64
N LEU A 591 3.08 -13.44 2.62
CA LEU A 591 2.61 -13.88 1.30
C LEU A 591 1.95 -15.26 1.33
N SER A 592 2.47 -16.19 2.14
CA SER A 592 1.88 -17.52 2.33
C SER A 592 0.52 -17.43 3.04
N TYR A 593 0.40 -16.58 4.07
CA TYR A 593 -0.87 -16.34 4.77
C TYR A 593 -1.91 -15.67 3.85
N LEU A 594 -1.53 -14.64 3.07
CA LEU A 594 -2.42 -14.00 2.11
C LEU A 594 -2.90 -14.98 1.02
N SER A 595 -1.97 -15.79 0.49
CA SER A 595 -2.30 -16.82 -0.51
C SER A 595 -3.24 -17.89 0.03
N ALA A 596 -3.20 -18.13 1.34
CA ALA A 596 -4.09 -19.01 2.09
C ALA A 596 -5.46 -18.40 2.44
N GLY A 597 -5.71 -17.13 2.05
CA GLY A 597 -6.97 -16.44 2.31
C GLY A 597 -7.01 -15.62 3.60
N SER A 598 -5.87 -15.38 4.26
CA SER A 598 -5.82 -14.48 5.42
C SER A 598 -6.20 -13.06 5.01
N PRO A 599 -7.15 -12.40 5.71
CA PRO A 599 -7.59 -11.05 5.35
C PRO A 599 -6.59 -9.97 5.80
N ALA A 600 -5.83 -10.23 6.86
CA ALA A 600 -4.83 -9.30 7.41
C ALA A 600 -3.75 -10.05 8.21
N VAL A 601 -2.49 -9.65 8.04
CA VAL A 601 -1.30 -10.20 8.71
C VAL A 601 -0.44 -9.04 9.20
N ILE A 602 -0.41 -8.81 10.51
CA ILE A 602 0.51 -7.84 11.12
C ILE A 602 1.82 -8.56 11.48
N ALA A 603 2.94 -8.04 10.98
CA ALA A 603 4.24 -8.67 11.13
C ALA A 603 5.39 -7.64 11.09
N ASN A 604 6.58 -8.00 11.59
CA ASN A 604 7.72 -7.10 11.76
C ASN A 604 8.66 -7.12 10.54
N LEU A 605 9.00 -5.96 9.98
CA LEU A 605 9.91 -5.84 8.83
C LEU A 605 11.37 -6.20 9.14
N TRP A 606 11.79 -6.08 10.39
CA TRP A 606 13.15 -6.37 10.86
C TRP A 606 13.15 -6.84 12.32
N ASP A 607 14.33 -7.11 12.86
CA ASP A 607 14.50 -7.64 14.21
C ASP A 607 14.12 -6.64 15.31
N VAL A 608 13.39 -7.13 16.31
CA VAL A 608 12.83 -6.34 17.42
C VAL A 608 13.25 -6.91 18.77
N SER A 609 13.10 -6.15 19.85
CA SER A 609 13.35 -6.63 21.22
C SER A 609 12.05 -6.97 21.94
N ASP A 610 12.06 -8.10 22.64
CA ASP A 610 10.90 -8.72 23.30
C ASP A 610 10.08 -7.71 24.11
N LYS A 611 10.70 -7.04 25.09
CA LYS A 611 9.99 -6.13 26.00
C LYS A 611 9.29 -4.96 25.32
N ASP A 612 9.79 -4.51 24.16
CA ASP A 612 9.25 -3.32 23.49
C ASP A 612 8.22 -3.68 22.41
N ILE A 613 8.37 -4.84 21.76
CA ILE A 613 7.32 -5.40 20.91
C ILE A 613 6.13 -5.93 21.74
N ASP A 614 6.36 -6.36 22.97
CA ASP A 614 5.29 -6.74 23.89
C ASP A 614 4.44 -5.52 24.28
N ARG A 615 5.05 -4.34 24.50
CA ARG A 615 4.32 -3.07 24.72
C ARG A 615 3.44 -2.70 23.54
N PHE A 616 3.98 -2.80 22.32
CA PHE A 616 3.22 -2.60 21.10
C PHE A 616 2.01 -3.53 21.05
N SER A 617 2.27 -4.83 21.24
CA SER A 617 1.26 -5.88 21.09
C SER A 617 0.14 -5.73 22.12
N LYS A 618 0.49 -5.40 23.36
CA LYS A 618 -0.48 -5.12 24.43
C LYS A 618 -1.35 -3.92 24.09
N ALA A 619 -0.76 -2.79 23.69
CA ALA A 619 -1.50 -1.60 23.31
C ALA A 619 -2.46 -1.87 22.13
N LEU A 620 -2.02 -2.65 21.14
CA LEU A 620 -2.84 -3.04 20.01
C LEU A 620 -3.99 -3.97 20.43
N LEU A 621 -3.72 -5.02 21.19
CA LEU A 621 -4.73 -5.97 21.65
C LEU A 621 -5.76 -5.29 22.57
N ASP A 622 -5.32 -4.42 23.49
CA ASP A 622 -6.23 -3.64 24.34
C ASP A 622 -7.20 -2.81 23.48
N SER A 623 -6.70 -2.20 22.41
CA SER A 623 -7.53 -1.44 21.47
C SER A 623 -8.52 -2.29 20.67
N TRP A 624 -8.20 -3.56 20.39
CA TRP A 624 -9.09 -4.47 19.68
C TRP A 624 -10.19 -5.02 20.60
N LEU A 625 -9.90 -5.15 21.90
CA LEU A 625 -10.76 -5.84 22.88
C LEU A 625 -11.63 -4.90 23.72
N GLN A 626 -11.24 -3.63 23.87
CA GLN A 626 -12.04 -2.63 24.59
C GLN A 626 -13.41 -2.42 23.93
N GLU A 627 -14.50 -2.40 24.70
CA GLU A 627 -15.82 -1.99 24.19
C GLU A 627 -15.97 -0.47 24.32
N ASN A 628 -15.79 0.33 23.25
CA ASN A 628 -16.05 1.76 23.37
C ASN A 628 -17.48 2.09 22.92
N PHE A 629 -18.32 2.32 23.92
CA PHE A 629 -19.52 3.16 23.81
C PHE A 629 -19.23 4.57 23.26
N MET A 630 -17.95 5.00 23.23
CA MET A 630 -17.53 6.35 22.84
C MET A 630 -17.50 6.64 21.33
N ALA A 631 -17.37 5.62 20.46
CA ALA A 631 -17.36 5.85 19.00
C ALA A 631 -18.75 6.25 18.45
N SER A 632 -19.81 6.10 19.26
CA SER A 632 -21.16 6.52 18.90
C SER A 632 -21.39 8.04 19.04
N LYS A 633 -20.51 8.77 19.76
CA LYS A 633 -20.70 10.19 20.09
C LYS A 633 -20.12 11.20 19.09
N SER A 634 -19.29 10.78 18.14
CA SER A 634 -18.66 11.67 17.16
C SER A 634 -19.41 11.74 15.82
N CYS A 635 -20.36 10.83 15.58
CA CYS A 635 -21.18 10.87 14.37
C CYS A 635 -22.57 11.43 14.69
N SER A 636 -22.92 12.55 14.05
CA SER A 636 -24.24 13.18 14.18
C SER A 636 -25.41 12.23 13.85
N LYS A 637 -25.23 11.28 12.92
CA LYS A 637 -26.22 10.24 12.60
C LYS A 637 -26.28 9.10 13.63
N CYS A 638 -25.16 8.76 14.29
CA CYS A 638 -25.14 7.76 15.36
C CYS A 638 -25.69 8.33 16.68
N CYS A 639 -25.41 9.60 16.98
CA CYS A 639 -25.89 10.27 18.18
C CYS A 639 -27.42 10.32 18.27
N GLN A 640 -28.12 10.48 17.15
CA GLN A 640 -29.60 10.47 17.11
C GLN A 640 -30.17 9.10 17.52
N LEU A 641 -29.59 8.01 17.00
CA LEU A 641 -29.99 6.65 17.38
C LEU A 641 -29.69 6.39 18.86
N THR A 642 -28.52 6.80 19.36
CA THR A 642 -28.16 6.61 20.77
C THR A 642 -29.08 7.40 21.71
N GLN A 643 -29.49 8.63 21.34
CA GLN A 643 -30.45 9.43 22.11
C GLN A 643 -31.88 8.85 22.07
N GLU A 644 -32.30 8.26 20.95
CA GLU A 644 -33.59 7.55 20.86
C GLU A 644 -33.61 6.28 21.73
N PHE A 645 -32.49 5.54 21.82
CA PHE A 645 -32.37 4.38 22.73
C PHE A 645 -32.26 4.79 24.21
N GLU A 646 -31.54 5.86 24.54
CA GLU A 646 -31.42 6.37 25.91
C GLU A 646 -32.73 6.97 26.43
N SER A 647 -33.54 7.60 25.56
CA SER A 647 -34.88 8.11 25.91
C SER A 647 -35.93 7.00 26.07
N MET A 648 -35.69 5.80 25.53
CA MET A 648 -36.52 4.61 25.78
C MET A 648 -36.15 3.85 27.07
N ALA A 649 -34.94 4.05 27.61
CA ALA A 649 -34.44 3.32 28.78
C ALA A 649 -34.74 4.00 30.13
N ILE A 650 -35.39 5.18 30.16
CA ILE A 650 -35.82 5.85 31.39
C ILE A 650 -37.35 5.89 31.46
N ALA A 651 -37.93 4.76 31.84
CA ALA A 651 -39.27 4.69 32.41
C ALA A 651 -39.33 3.52 33.40
N VAL A 652 -38.60 3.65 34.51
CA VAL A 652 -38.90 2.91 35.74
C VAL A 652 -39.57 3.90 36.66
N GLU A 653 -40.91 3.86 36.72
CA GLU A 653 -41.65 4.46 37.83
C GLU A 653 -42.33 3.36 38.66
N ASP A 654 -42.11 3.49 39.97
CA ASP A 654 -42.79 2.80 41.05
C ASP A 654 -44.31 2.95 40.98
N ASN A 655 -44.99 1.92 41.49
CA ASN A 655 -46.45 1.84 41.60
C ASN A 655 -47.04 2.88 42.56
N ASP A 656 -48.12 3.58 42.15
CA ASP A 656 -49.42 3.56 42.86
C ASP A 656 -50.57 4.35 42.17
N ARG A 657 -51.47 3.60 41.51
CA ARG A 657 -52.96 3.68 41.43
C ARG A 657 -53.76 5.00 41.13
N PRO A 658 -55.02 4.89 40.62
CA PRO A 658 -55.38 5.42 39.29
C PRO A 658 -56.43 6.55 39.26
N ARG A 659 -56.45 7.38 38.19
CA ARG A 659 -57.65 8.13 37.76
C ARG A 659 -57.77 8.28 36.23
N ARG A 660 -59.01 8.10 35.76
CA ARG A 660 -59.53 8.15 34.38
C ARG A 660 -59.61 9.58 33.80
N ARG A 661 -59.31 9.73 32.49
CA ARG A 661 -60.07 10.45 31.42
C ARG A 661 -59.18 10.50 30.15
N GLY A 662 -59.53 9.80 29.05
CA GLY A 662 -60.17 10.38 27.85
C GLY A 662 -59.26 11.40 27.14
N THR A 663 -58.73 11.20 25.91
CA THR A 663 -59.50 11.31 24.65
C THR A 663 -58.64 10.88 23.42
N ARG A 664 -59.27 10.13 22.51
CA ARG A 664 -59.02 9.78 21.08
C ARG A 664 -57.75 10.20 20.30
N GLY A 665 -57.29 9.21 19.51
CA GLY A 665 -56.72 9.33 18.15
C GLY A 665 -55.28 8.82 18.06
N LYS A 666 -54.80 7.99 17.14
CA LYS A 666 -55.27 7.34 15.90
C LYS A 666 -54.45 6.04 15.73
N LYS A 667 -54.92 5.16 14.84
CA LYS A 667 -54.39 3.83 14.50
C LYS A 667 -52.87 3.79 14.28
N SER A 668 -52.24 2.69 14.71
CA SER A 668 -50.87 2.32 14.36
C SER A 668 -50.76 2.08 12.85
N GLU A 669 -49.90 2.85 12.19
CA GLU A 669 -49.28 2.43 10.93
C GLU A 669 -47.97 1.73 11.29
N GLN A 670 -47.78 0.53 10.74
CA GLN A 670 -46.53 -0.21 10.81
C GLN A 670 -45.42 0.64 10.17
N MET A 671 -44.50 1.17 10.98
CA MET A 671 -43.26 1.74 10.47
C MET A 671 -42.25 0.61 10.25
N ASN A 672 -41.78 0.52 9.01
CA ASN A 672 -40.71 -0.34 8.54
C ASN A 672 -39.45 -0.18 9.39
N ASP A 673 -38.98 -1.28 9.94
CA ASP A 673 -37.70 -1.40 10.64
C ASP A 673 -36.57 -1.45 9.59
N SER A 674 -36.12 -0.27 9.13
CA SER A 674 -34.95 -0.13 8.26
C SER A 674 -33.89 0.71 8.99
N SER A 675 -33.18 0.09 9.94
CA SER A 675 -32.07 0.74 10.63
C SER A 675 -30.85 0.84 9.70
N ASN A 676 -30.76 1.93 8.92
CA ASN A 676 -29.55 2.34 8.21
C ASN A 676 -28.48 2.76 9.25
N ARG A 677 -27.63 1.82 9.68
CA ARG A 677 -26.52 2.12 10.61
C ARG A 677 -25.29 2.67 9.87
N CYS A 678 -24.74 3.77 10.37
CA CYS A 678 -23.53 4.42 9.86
C CYS A 678 -22.28 3.55 10.03
N THR A 679 -21.37 3.58 9.05
CA THR A 679 -20.08 2.87 9.03
C THR A 679 -18.95 3.56 9.83
N CYS A 680 -19.21 4.76 10.32
CA CYS A 680 -18.31 5.68 11.01
C CYS A 680 -17.82 5.24 12.42
N GLY A 681 -17.89 3.96 12.76
CA GLY A 681 -17.48 3.43 14.06
C GLY A 681 -16.92 2.00 14.05
N ASN A 682 -16.73 1.40 12.86
CA ASN A 682 -16.19 0.06 12.76
C ASN A 682 -14.66 0.10 12.84
N ARG A 683 -14.13 -0.35 13.98
CA ARG A 683 -12.69 -0.52 14.18
C ARG A 683 -12.13 -1.49 13.17
N ARG A 684 -11.00 -1.15 12.58
CA ARG A 684 -10.25 -2.02 11.69
C ARG A 684 -8.96 -2.45 12.37
N VAL A 685 -8.38 -3.54 11.87
CA VAL A 685 -7.15 -4.14 12.39
C VAL A 685 -6.02 -3.11 12.56
N THR A 686 -5.95 -2.10 11.69
CA THR A 686 -4.92 -1.05 11.74
C THR A 686 -5.34 0.26 12.43
N SER A 687 -6.59 0.42 12.88
CA SER A 687 -7.11 1.70 13.39
C SER A 687 -6.30 2.29 14.55
N TYR A 688 -5.66 1.43 15.35
CA TYR A 688 -4.86 1.82 16.51
C TYR A 688 -3.38 1.42 16.38
N LEU A 689 -2.95 1.12 15.15
CA LEU A 689 -1.57 0.71 14.90
C LEU A 689 -0.62 1.83 15.30
N SER A 690 -0.97 3.09 14.98
CA SER A 690 -0.14 4.27 15.28
C SER A 690 0.07 4.48 16.79
N GLU A 691 -0.98 4.28 17.58
CA GLU A 691 -0.98 4.34 19.05
C GLU A 691 -0.11 3.23 19.62
N ALA A 692 -0.23 2.01 19.08
CA ALA A 692 0.61 0.89 19.47
C ALA A 692 2.09 1.17 19.18
N ARG A 693 2.44 1.82 18.06
CA ARG A 693 3.84 2.24 17.78
C ARG A 693 4.38 3.17 18.86
N ARG A 694 3.56 4.14 19.31
CA ARG A 694 3.94 5.11 20.35
C ARG A 694 4.07 4.50 21.75
N ALA A 695 3.51 3.30 21.98
CA ALA A 695 3.67 2.59 23.23
C ALA A 695 5.08 2.00 23.42
N CYS A 696 5.85 1.84 22.34
CA CYS A 696 7.24 1.44 22.38
C CYS A 696 8.14 2.55 22.96
N ARG A 697 9.21 2.16 23.66
CA ARG A 697 10.30 3.08 24.04
C ARG A 697 11.10 3.56 22.84
N LEU A 698 11.18 2.74 21.78
CA LEU A 698 11.76 3.08 20.49
C LEU A 698 10.65 3.08 19.42
N PRO A 699 9.86 4.17 19.29
CA PRO A 699 8.66 4.19 18.46
C PRO A 699 8.90 3.92 16.97
N LEU A 700 10.12 4.15 16.47
CA LEU A 700 10.46 3.92 15.07
C LEU A 700 11.28 2.64 14.91
N MET A 701 12.34 2.43 15.69
CA MET A 701 13.16 1.22 15.55
C MET A 701 12.42 -0.06 15.93
N ILE A 702 11.50 0.01 16.90
CA ILE A 702 10.68 -1.14 17.28
C ILE A 702 9.25 -0.91 16.82
N GLY A 703 8.62 0.18 17.26
CA GLY A 703 7.23 0.48 16.92
C GLY A 703 6.99 0.68 15.42
N GLY A 704 8.02 1.05 14.65
CA GLY A 704 7.93 1.22 13.20
C GLY A 704 8.15 -0.06 12.39
N SER A 705 8.57 -1.17 13.02
CA SER A 705 8.76 -2.47 12.35
C SER A 705 7.44 -3.17 12.01
N PRO A 706 6.40 -3.16 12.87
CA PRO A 706 5.09 -3.71 12.55
C PRO A 706 4.40 -3.04 11.35
N VAL A 707 4.08 -3.84 10.35
CA VAL A 707 3.27 -3.49 9.17
C VAL A 707 2.14 -4.50 8.99
N CYS A 708 1.04 -4.06 8.38
CA CYS A 708 -0.11 -4.91 8.09
C CYS A 708 -0.14 -5.26 6.61
N TYR A 709 -0.01 -6.54 6.26
CA TYR A 709 -0.27 -7.06 4.93
C TYR A 709 -1.72 -7.53 4.83
N GLY A 710 -2.46 -7.15 3.80
CA GLY A 710 -3.87 -7.56 3.63
C GLY A 710 -4.77 -6.44 3.14
N VAL A 711 -6.06 -6.59 3.40
CA VAL A 711 -7.08 -5.59 3.09
C VAL A 711 -7.69 -5.04 4.37
N PRO A 712 -8.32 -3.84 4.33
CA PRO A 712 -8.99 -3.31 5.50
C PRO A 712 -9.95 -4.34 6.08
N THR A 713 -9.74 -4.69 7.35
CA THR A 713 -10.42 -5.81 8.01
C THR A 713 -11.08 -5.28 9.28
N ILE A 714 -12.40 -5.46 9.39
CA ILE A 714 -13.20 -4.98 10.50
C ILE A 714 -13.09 -5.95 11.68
N ILE A 715 -12.88 -5.39 12.88
CA ILE A 715 -12.92 -6.13 14.14
C ILE A 715 -14.30 -5.95 14.75
N ARG A 716 -15.04 -7.06 14.89
CA ARG A 716 -16.39 -7.05 15.46
C ARG A 716 -16.70 -8.39 16.11
N LYS A 717 -17.16 -8.37 17.36
CA LYS A 717 -17.67 -9.55 18.08
C LYS A 717 -18.86 -10.14 17.32
N LYS A 718 -18.83 -11.45 17.05
CA LYS A 718 -19.89 -12.15 16.31
C LYS A 718 -21.00 -12.66 17.23
#